data_AF-A0A962HRC8-F1
#
_entry.id   AF-A0A962HRC8-F1
#
_cell.length_a   1.000
_cell.length_b   1.000
_cell.length_c   1.000
_cell.angle_alpha   90.00
_cell.angle_beta   90.00
_cell.angle_gamma   90.00
#
_symmetry.space_group_name_H-M   'P 1'
#
loop_
_entity.id
_entity.type
_entity.pdbx_description
1 polymer ?
#
loop_
_entity_poly.entity_id
_entity_poly.type
_entity_poly.pdbx_seq_one_letter_code
_entity_poly.pdbx_strand_id
1 'polypeptide(L)'
;MAHAWIIFGRWLRLRRLLGRWGRAVTSRAAVGEPPLRARLFNVEQMELHGEALAHAHQLHIHRTPDRLLARLDDNEAVLANARRSLTAMVRDQVRITPAGDWLLDNYYLIEEQIRTARLHLPTNYSRELPSLASGVSAGLPRVFDLATEAIKHGDGRVDAQTMSRLIAAYQAVTPLKLGELWAIPIMLRLALIENLRRMSGLIMQDSADYRLAAEWVARLEDVAERDPKSVVLVVADMARSKLPLTGAFVSELMRGLHGRSAALAMPMSWIEQWVAHGGHGVEQLIHAESQQQAADQVSISNSIGSLRFLINMNWREFVESMSVVERTLRDDPAGIYARMNFHTRDNYRHAVELLARSGGVSEVDVARVVVGLARRADGSDPIVTHVGYYLIDDGLDESRAAIAASSAARPKRWRRPRRISLWAYLLPIALLDALFVAGLMSQMHGVELPQPVYASVVALAIIVFGELGIALVNWAATIVIGPQALPRLDFSGGIPTDARTIVVVPSMLGNHAAIDALVEALEVRFLANRDPNLQFALLTDFLDADEENLPTDAALVAHAAQRIDRLNEHYAPDSRDRFFLLHRPRRWNPREGRWLGYERKRGKLVALNELLRGRGREQFLYISGNVESLGNIQYVISLDTDTQLPRDAARGLAATLAHPLNRARLDSRRQRVVRGYAILQPTVGASMSGRQASRYARMFGSEPGI
;
A
#
# COMPACT_ATOMS: atom_id res chain seq x y z
N MET A 1 -18.34 1.10 29.20
CA MET A 1 -17.32 1.39 28.16
C MET A 1 -17.39 2.81 27.56
N ALA A 2 -18.44 3.62 27.75
CA ALA A 2 -18.55 4.96 27.13
C ALA A 2 -17.74 6.09 27.83
N HIS A 3 -17.50 6.01 29.14
CA HIS A 3 -16.80 7.08 29.88
C HIS A 3 -15.28 7.11 29.68
N ALA A 4 -14.64 5.97 29.40
CA ALA A 4 -13.20 5.89 29.15
C ALA A 4 -12.78 6.57 27.82
N TRP A 5 -13.64 6.51 26.81
CA TRP A 5 -13.42 7.15 25.50
C TRP A 5 -13.57 8.68 25.54
N ILE A 6 -14.45 9.20 26.39
CA ILE A 6 -14.64 10.65 26.57
C ILE A 6 -13.44 11.27 27.31
N ILE A 7 -12.86 10.55 28.27
CA ILE A 7 -11.66 10.98 29.01
C ILE A 7 -10.42 10.92 28.10
N PHE A 8 -10.29 9.88 27.27
CA PHE A 8 -9.21 9.77 26.27
C PHE A 8 -9.30 10.87 25.20
N GLY A 9 -10.52 11.20 24.74
CA GLY A 9 -10.77 12.30 23.80
C GLY A 9 -10.50 13.69 24.39
N ARG A 10 -10.78 13.91 25.69
CA ARG A 10 -10.43 15.14 26.41
C ARG A 10 -8.93 15.25 26.68
N TRP A 11 -8.24 14.15 26.97
CA TRP A 11 -6.77 14.11 27.15
C TRP A 11 -6.02 14.42 25.84
N LEU A 12 -6.49 13.92 24.69
CA LEU A 12 -5.95 14.28 23.37
C LEU A 12 -6.17 15.76 23.01
N ARG A 13 -7.29 16.37 23.40
CA ARG A 13 -7.53 17.82 23.19
C ARG A 13 -6.69 18.69 24.13
N LEU A 14 -6.51 18.29 25.38
CA LEU A 14 -5.61 18.96 26.34
C LEU A 14 -4.14 18.85 25.93
N ARG A 15 -3.69 17.72 25.36
CA ARG A 15 -2.33 17.58 24.81
C ARG A 15 -2.11 18.43 23.55
N ARG A 16 -3.14 18.63 22.72
CA ARG A 16 -3.11 19.59 21.59
C ARG A 16 -3.04 21.05 22.06
N LEU A 17 -3.63 21.39 23.21
CA LEU A 17 -3.58 22.73 23.80
C LEU A 17 -2.28 22.99 24.58
N LEU A 18 -1.74 22.00 25.29
CA LEU A 18 -0.46 22.11 25.99
C LEU A 18 0.74 22.08 25.03
N GLY A 19 0.63 21.38 23.90
CA GLY A 19 1.61 21.47 22.80
C GLY A 19 1.60 22.80 22.06
N ARG A 20 0.66 23.73 22.34
CA ARG A 20 0.68 25.11 21.82
C ARG A 20 1.49 26.06 22.71
N TRP A 21 1.77 25.70 23.97
CA TRP A 21 2.44 26.60 24.93
C TRP A 21 3.97 26.43 24.99
N GLY A 22 4.52 25.39 24.34
CA GLY A 22 5.97 25.27 24.06
C GLY A 22 6.39 25.82 22.69
N ARG A 23 5.46 26.41 21.91
CA ARG A 23 5.64 26.81 20.50
C ARG A 23 6.00 28.30 20.31
N ALA A 24 6.55 28.95 21.34
CA ALA A 24 6.95 30.36 21.29
C ALA A 24 8.46 30.58 21.01
N VAL A 25 9.24 29.51 20.80
CA VAL A 25 10.69 29.61 20.58
C VAL A 25 11.09 28.84 19.32
N THR A 26 10.65 29.32 18.15
CA THR A 26 11.33 29.24 16.83
C THR A 26 10.49 29.92 15.72
N SER A 27 9.75 31.00 16.01
CA SER A 27 9.13 31.83 14.96
C SER A 27 10.03 32.99 14.50
N ARG A 28 11.29 33.02 14.94
CA ARG A 28 12.30 33.96 14.41
C ARG A 28 13.01 33.30 13.23
N ALA A 29 12.76 33.86 12.04
CA ALA A 29 13.33 33.56 10.71
C ALA A 29 12.50 32.59 9.84
N ALA A 30 11.39 33.07 9.26
CA ALA A 30 10.71 32.42 8.13
C ALA A 30 10.45 33.39 6.96
N VAL A 31 11.30 34.40 6.82
CA VAL A 31 11.35 35.33 5.67
C VAL A 31 12.78 35.28 5.15
N GLY A 32 12.99 34.78 3.92
CA GLY A 32 14.29 34.84 3.24
C GLY A 32 15.05 33.52 3.01
N GLU A 33 14.43 32.35 3.15
CA GLU A 33 15.07 31.12 2.65
C GLU A 33 14.94 31.06 1.12
N PRO A 34 16.04 31.04 0.35
CA PRO A 34 15.97 30.99 -1.10
C PRO A 34 15.36 29.68 -1.59
N PRO A 35 14.78 29.67 -2.80
CA PRO A 35 14.35 28.46 -3.49
C PRO A 35 15.42 27.39 -3.51
N LEU A 36 15.00 26.13 -3.60
CA LEU A 36 15.94 25.04 -3.87
C LEU A 36 16.33 25.10 -5.34
N ARG A 37 17.26 26.01 -5.66
CA ARG A 37 17.76 26.25 -7.02
C ARG A 37 19.29 26.30 -6.98
N ALA A 38 19.91 25.48 -7.80
CA ALA A 38 21.35 25.49 -8.05
C ALA A 38 21.63 25.29 -9.54
N ARG A 39 22.91 25.13 -9.90
CA ARG A 39 23.31 24.79 -11.26
C ARG A 39 22.58 23.52 -11.70
N LEU A 40 21.87 23.62 -12.83
CA LEU A 40 21.18 22.48 -13.41
C LEU A 40 22.17 21.39 -13.79
N PHE A 41 21.87 20.16 -13.39
CA PHE A 41 22.65 18.99 -13.76
C PHE A 41 21.94 18.17 -14.82
N ASN A 42 22.71 17.71 -15.81
CA ASN A 42 22.24 16.63 -16.67
C ASN A 42 22.30 15.29 -15.92
N VAL A 43 21.85 14.23 -16.58
CA VAL A 43 21.77 12.90 -15.98
C VAL A 43 23.13 12.37 -15.48
N GLU A 44 24.21 12.60 -16.24
CA GLU A 44 25.57 12.16 -15.89
C GLU A 44 26.16 12.96 -14.73
N GLN A 45 25.92 14.28 -14.71
CA GLN A 45 26.33 15.14 -13.60
C GLN A 45 25.57 14.78 -12.31
N MET A 46 24.29 14.42 -12.42
CA MET A 46 23.51 13.96 -11.28
C MET A 46 24.04 12.62 -10.74
N GLU A 47 24.50 11.74 -11.61
CA GLU A 47 25.12 10.46 -11.25
C GLU A 47 26.42 10.68 -10.44
N LEU A 48 27.33 11.52 -10.95
CA LEU A 48 28.56 11.92 -10.24
C LEU A 48 28.25 12.62 -8.90
N HIS A 49 27.20 13.44 -8.86
CA HIS A 49 26.75 14.08 -7.62
C HIS A 49 26.27 13.05 -6.59
N GLY A 50 25.57 12.00 -7.01
CA GLY A 50 25.15 10.91 -6.14
C GLY A 50 26.32 10.19 -5.47
N GLU A 51 27.37 9.90 -6.24
CA GLU A 51 28.61 9.32 -5.72
C GLU A 51 29.31 10.27 -4.73
N ALA A 52 29.42 11.56 -5.08
CA ALA A 52 30.00 12.57 -4.20
C ALA A 52 29.24 12.72 -2.86
N LEU A 53 27.91 12.73 -2.90
CA LEU A 53 27.06 12.75 -1.70
C LEU A 53 27.29 11.51 -0.83
N ALA A 54 27.44 10.33 -1.43
CA ALA A 54 27.67 9.11 -0.68
C ALA A 54 28.99 9.11 0.10
N HIS A 55 30.03 9.74 -0.45
CA HIS A 55 31.29 9.96 0.27
C HIS A 55 31.19 11.03 1.36
N ALA A 56 30.38 12.06 1.15
CA ALA A 56 30.21 13.16 2.11
C ALA A 56 29.31 12.80 3.30
N HIS A 57 28.33 11.91 3.09
CA HIS A 57 27.34 11.56 4.10
C HIS A 57 27.91 10.76 5.26
N GLN A 58 27.99 11.39 6.42
CA GLN A 58 28.29 10.74 7.69
C GLN A 58 26.99 10.53 8.49
N LEU A 59 26.77 9.33 9.02
CA LEU A 59 25.52 8.98 9.69
C LEU A 59 25.64 9.04 11.20
N HIS A 60 24.56 9.47 11.85
CA HIS A 60 24.42 9.32 13.29
C HIS A 60 24.28 7.86 13.69
N ILE A 61 24.95 7.48 14.78
CA ILE A 61 24.85 6.14 15.38
C ILE A 61 23.49 5.95 16.10
N HIS A 62 22.85 7.05 16.51
CA HIS A 62 21.64 7.03 17.35
C HIS A 62 20.43 7.61 16.62
N ARG A 63 19.24 7.20 17.05
CA ARG A 63 17.96 7.71 16.52
C ARG A 63 17.80 9.19 16.86
N THR A 64 17.45 9.98 15.86
CA THR A 64 17.17 11.42 16.03
C THR A 64 15.66 11.67 16.22
N PRO A 65 15.27 12.78 16.89
CA PRO A 65 13.88 13.19 16.96
C PRO A 65 13.35 13.55 15.57
N ASP A 66 12.05 13.34 15.36
CA ASP A 66 11.39 13.65 14.10
C ASP A 66 11.24 15.17 13.93
N ARG A 67 11.92 15.72 12.91
CA ARG A 67 11.88 17.14 12.54
C ARG A 67 11.04 17.40 11.28
N LEU A 68 10.79 16.36 10.48
CA LEU A 68 10.13 16.50 9.17
C LEU A 68 8.64 16.79 9.29
N LEU A 69 7.94 16.17 10.26
CA LEU A 69 6.53 16.47 10.50
C LEU A 69 6.30 17.90 11.00
N ALA A 70 7.15 18.37 11.92
CA ALA A 70 7.09 19.76 12.38
C ALA A 70 7.35 20.73 11.22
N ARG A 71 8.34 20.43 10.38
CA ARG A 71 8.62 21.21 9.17
C ARG A 71 7.46 21.20 8.19
N LEU A 72 6.80 20.06 7.99
CA LEU A 72 5.62 19.97 7.13
C LEU A 72 4.45 20.84 7.63
N ASP A 73 4.25 20.91 8.94
CA ASP A 73 3.23 21.78 9.55
C ASP A 73 3.55 23.27 9.31
N ASP A 74 4.82 23.66 9.43
CA ASP A 74 5.27 25.02 9.11
C ASP A 74 5.09 25.32 7.61
N ASN A 75 5.40 24.35 6.74
CA ASN A 75 5.27 24.47 5.29
C ASN A 75 3.80 24.68 4.90
N GLU A 76 2.88 23.90 5.47
CA GLU A 76 1.45 24.05 5.25
C GLU A 76 0.96 25.44 5.68
N ALA A 77 1.42 25.95 6.84
CA ALA A 77 1.01 27.26 7.33
C ALA A 77 1.43 28.39 6.39
N VAL A 78 2.66 28.36 5.86
CA VAL A 78 3.14 29.37 4.90
C VAL A 78 2.38 29.28 3.58
N LEU A 79 2.18 28.07 3.04
CA LEU A 79 1.42 27.86 1.81
C LEU A 79 -0.03 28.34 1.93
N ALA A 80 -0.68 28.06 3.07
CA ALA A 80 -2.03 28.53 3.35
C ALA A 80 -2.10 30.06 3.48
N ASN A 81 -1.07 30.70 4.02
CA ASN A 81 -0.96 32.16 4.06
C ASN A 81 -0.80 32.74 2.65
N ALA A 82 0.08 32.17 1.83
CA ALA A 82 0.30 32.58 0.45
C ALA A 82 -1.01 32.51 -0.35
N ARG A 83 -1.75 31.41 -0.25
CA ARG A 83 -3.07 31.27 -0.90
C ARG A 83 -4.04 32.38 -0.49
N ARG A 84 -4.18 32.64 0.83
CA ARG A 84 -5.08 33.69 1.33
C ARG A 84 -4.70 35.06 0.80
N SER A 85 -3.41 35.38 0.79
CA SER A 85 -2.90 36.66 0.28
C SER A 85 -3.13 36.82 -1.23
N LEU A 86 -2.84 35.78 -2.03
CA LEU A 86 -3.05 35.78 -3.47
C LEU A 86 -4.54 35.87 -3.82
N THR A 87 -5.41 35.13 -3.13
CA THR A 87 -6.87 35.24 -3.32
C THR A 87 -7.39 36.63 -3.00
N ALA A 88 -6.85 37.29 -1.97
CA ALA A 88 -7.22 38.67 -1.65
C ALA A 88 -6.78 39.65 -2.76
N MET A 89 -5.58 39.48 -3.32
CA MET A 89 -5.10 40.32 -4.43
C MET A 89 -5.98 40.18 -5.67
N VAL A 90 -6.35 38.96 -6.04
CA VAL A 90 -7.27 38.71 -7.18
C VAL A 90 -8.62 39.39 -6.94
N ARG A 91 -9.17 39.31 -5.72
CA ARG A 91 -10.43 39.97 -5.37
C ARG A 91 -10.32 41.50 -5.44
N ASP A 92 -9.20 42.05 -4.98
CA ASP A 92 -8.96 43.49 -4.93
C ASP A 92 -8.42 44.02 -6.29
N GLN A 93 -8.45 43.19 -7.34
CA GLN A 93 -7.96 43.48 -8.71
C GLN A 93 -6.49 43.92 -8.77
N VAL A 94 -5.69 43.52 -7.77
CA VAL A 94 -4.24 43.72 -7.76
C VAL A 94 -3.60 42.60 -8.59
N ARG A 95 -2.67 42.98 -9.47
CA ARG A 95 -1.96 42.04 -10.34
C ARG A 95 -1.22 40.99 -9.49
N ILE A 96 -1.34 39.73 -9.88
CA ILE A 96 -0.53 38.64 -9.36
C ILE A 96 0.52 38.21 -10.38
N THR A 97 1.64 37.68 -9.89
CA THR A 97 2.69 37.16 -10.77
C THR A 97 2.23 35.86 -11.43
N PRO A 98 2.73 35.50 -12.62
CA PRO A 98 2.39 34.23 -13.27
C PRO A 98 2.68 33.00 -12.39
N ALA A 99 3.72 33.09 -11.56
CA ALA A 99 4.06 32.07 -10.57
C ALA A 99 2.99 31.97 -9.45
N GLY A 100 2.44 33.11 -9.01
CA GLY A 100 1.32 33.20 -8.07
C GLY A 100 0.01 32.64 -8.62
N ASP A 101 -0.31 32.94 -9.88
CA ASP A 101 -1.45 32.33 -10.61
C ASP A 101 -1.34 30.81 -10.61
N TRP A 102 -0.19 30.28 -11.04
CA TRP A 102 0.03 28.85 -11.13
C TRP A 102 -0.06 28.14 -9.77
N LEU A 103 0.45 28.79 -8.71
CA LEU A 103 0.33 28.27 -7.34
C LEU A 103 -1.13 28.21 -6.89
N LEU A 104 -1.93 29.25 -7.19
CA LEU A 104 -3.33 29.33 -6.81
C LEU A 104 -4.18 28.27 -7.54
N ASP A 105 -3.99 28.14 -8.85
CA ASP A 105 -4.70 27.17 -9.70
C ASP A 105 -4.45 25.73 -9.27
N ASN A 106 -3.24 25.43 -8.76
CA ASN A 106 -2.82 24.08 -8.40
C ASN A 106 -2.81 23.83 -6.88
N TYR A 107 -3.34 24.75 -6.06
CA TYR A 107 -3.27 24.61 -4.60
C TYR A 107 -3.96 23.35 -4.07
N TYR A 108 -5.06 22.91 -4.71
CA TYR A 108 -5.77 21.69 -4.32
C TYR A 108 -4.84 20.46 -4.35
N LEU A 109 -3.96 20.37 -5.35
CA LEU A 109 -2.98 19.30 -5.47
C LEU A 109 -1.98 19.36 -4.31
N ILE A 110 -1.48 20.55 -3.98
CA ILE A 110 -0.54 20.74 -2.87
C ILE A 110 -1.16 20.28 -1.55
N GLU A 111 -2.42 20.66 -1.29
CA GLU A 111 -3.14 20.25 -0.09
C GLU A 111 -3.32 18.73 -0.01
N GLU A 112 -3.68 18.09 -1.13
CA GLU A 112 -3.76 16.64 -1.23
C GLU A 112 -2.41 15.98 -0.92
N GLN A 113 -1.31 16.51 -1.50
CA GLN A 113 0.03 15.98 -1.26
C GLN A 113 0.48 16.17 0.19
N ILE A 114 0.14 17.27 0.86
CA ILE A 114 0.41 17.45 2.30
C ILE A 114 -0.32 16.39 3.13
N ARG A 115 -1.59 16.12 2.83
CA ARG A 115 -2.38 15.08 3.53
C ARG A 115 -1.79 13.68 3.31
N THR A 116 -1.48 13.32 2.07
CA THR A 116 -0.82 12.05 1.73
C THR A 116 0.54 11.94 2.41
N ALA A 117 1.30 13.04 2.50
CA ALA A 117 2.59 13.04 3.17
C ALA A 117 2.47 12.70 4.66
N ARG A 118 1.50 13.29 5.37
CA ARG A 118 1.23 12.99 6.78
C ARG A 118 0.79 11.54 7.00
N LEU A 119 -0.04 11.00 6.10
CA LEU A 119 -0.53 9.63 6.22
C LEU A 119 0.60 8.60 6.07
N HIS A 120 1.51 8.82 5.12
CA HIS A 120 2.57 7.87 4.79
C HIS A 120 3.87 8.08 5.59
N LEU A 121 3.98 9.15 6.41
CA LEU A 121 5.11 9.37 7.33
C LEU A 121 4.68 9.29 8.80
N PRO A 122 4.38 8.10 9.35
CA PRO A 122 4.15 7.97 10.78
C PRO A 122 5.43 8.28 11.56
N THR A 123 5.29 8.91 12.73
CA THR A 123 6.43 9.38 13.56
C THR A 123 7.44 8.27 13.89
N ASN A 124 6.96 7.03 14.07
CA ASN A 124 7.85 5.89 14.34
C ASN A 124 8.72 5.55 13.14
N TYR A 125 8.18 5.63 11.92
CA TYR A 125 8.92 5.34 10.69
C TYR A 125 9.99 6.39 10.44
N SER A 126 9.66 7.69 10.58
CA SER A 126 10.64 8.80 10.47
C SER A 126 11.84 8.61 11.41
N ARG A 127 11.61 8.17 12.65
CA ARG A 127 12.66 7.93 13.66
C ARG A 127 13.55 6.71 13.41
N GLU A 128 13.14 5.81 12.53
CA GLU A 128 13.91 4.60 12.20
C GLU A 128 14.86 4.79 11.01
N LEU A 129 14.71 5.89 10.27
CA LEU A 129 15.57 6.23 9.14
C LEU A 129 16.95 6.76 9.61
N PRO A 130 18.06 6.33 8.97
CA PRO A 130 19.38 6.88 9.23
C PRO A 130 19.47 8.38 8.93
N SER A 131 19.91 9.16 9.92
CA SER A 131 20.07 10.61 9.81
C SER A 131 21.52 11.04 9.65
N LEU A 132 21.73 12.18 8.99
CA LEU A 132 23.04 12.77 8.76
C LEU A 132 23.59 13.40 10.05
N ALA A 133 24.87 13.20 10.32
CA ALA A 133 25.59 13.73 11.48
C ALA A 133 26.13 15.16 11.28
N SER A 134 26.36 15.56 10.03
CA SER A 134 26.98 16.83 9.67
C SER A 134 26.38 17.40 8.38
N GLY A 135 26.67 18.67 8.10
CA GLY A 135 26.18 19.39 6.91
C GLY A 135 24.88 20.18 7.15
N VAL A 136 24.35 20.76 6.07
CA VAL A 136 23.14 21.60 6.11
C VAL A 136 21.90 20.79 6.56
N SER A 137 21.89 19.50 6.22
CA SER A 137 20.81 18.57 6.57
C SER A 137 21.09 17.76 7.84
N ALA A 138 21.99 18.24 8.72
CA ALA A 138 22.31 17.55 9.97
C ALA A 138 21.06 17.31 10.84
N GLY A 139 20.89 16.06 11.27
CA GLY A 139 19.75 15.58 12.04
C GLY A 139 18.52 15.23 11.20
N LEU A 140 18.56 15.40 9.87
CA LEU A 140 17.52 14.93 8.93
C LEU A 140 17.90 13.58 8.32
N PRO A 141 16.93 12.76 7.87
CA PRO A 141 17.21 11.52 7.15
C PRO A 141 18.05 11.77 5.89
N ARG A 142 19.07 10.95 5.63
CA ARG A 142 19.92 11.13 4.43
C ARG A 142 19.14 11.04 3.12
N VAL A 143 18.07 10.25 3.10
CA VAL A 143 17.13 10.17 1.96
C VAL A 143 16.35 11.45 1.72
N PHE A 144 16.15 12.28 2.74
CA PHE A 144 15.58 13.62 2.59
C PHE A 144 16.58 14.57 1.92
N ASP A 145 17.85 14.48 2.30
CA ASP A 145 18.92 15.25 1.67
C ASP A 145 19.09 14.87 0.18
N LEU A 146 19.10 13.57 -0.14
CA LEU A 146 19.12 13.09 -1.52
C LEU A 146 17.94 13.63 -2.35
N ALA A 147 16.74 13.64 -1.78
CA ALA A 147 15.57 14.20 -2.43
C ALA A 147 15.71 15.72 -2.65
N THR A 148 16.24 16.44 -1.65
CA THR A 148 16.45 17.89 -1.70
C THR A 148 17.50 18.26 -2.76
N GLU A 149 18.62 17.55 -2.82
CA GLU A 149 19.68 17.76 -3.80
C GLU A 149 19.22 17.44 -5.23
N ALA A 150 18.44 16.37 -5.41
CA ALA A 150 17.83 16.05 -6.70
C ALA A 150 16.91 17.18 -7.20
N ILE A 151 16.07 17.73 -6.31
CA ILE A 151 15.16 18.85 -6.64
C ILE A 151 15.92 20.14 -6.90
N LYS A 152 16.95 20.41 -6.12
CA LYS A 152 17.78 21.61 -6.21
C LYS A 152 18.55 21.70 -7.53
N HIS A 153 19.10 20.57 -7.99
CA HIS A 153 19.82 20.48 -9.26
C HIS A 153 18.93 20.16 -10.46
N GLY A 154 17.66 19.80 -10.23
CA GLY A 154 16.62 19.64 -11.25
C GLY A 154 15.65 20.82 -11.39
N ASP A 155 15.83 21.89 -10.61
CA ASP A 155 14.88 23.03 -10.49
C ASP A 155 13.41 22.56 -10.36
N GLY A 156 13.17 21.70 -9.38
CA GLY A 156 11.84 21.15 -9.10
C GLY A 156 11.42 19.99 -10.02
N ARG A 157 12.13 19.72 -11.10
CA ARG A 157 11.83 18.62 -12.03
C ARG A 157 12.43 17.30 -11.53
N VAL A 158 11.58 16.30 -11.38
CA VAL A 158 11.97 14.94 -10.98
C VAL A 158 11.44 13.97 -12.03
N ASP A 159 12.31 13.11 -12.53
CA ASP A 159 11.98 12.02 -13.43
C ASP A 159 12.61 10.69 -12.99
N ALA A 160 12.07 9.59 -13.51
CA ALA A 160 12.47 8.23 -13.14
C ALA A 160 13.94 7.93 -13.44
N GLN A 161 14.46 8.39 -14.58
CA GLN A 161 15.79 8.04 -15.06
C GLN A 161 16.86 8.74 -14.22
N THR A 162 16.71 10.06 -14.04
CA THR A 162 17.61 10.87 -13.21
C THR A 162 17.64 10.36 -11.77
N MET A 163 16.47 10.07 -11.19
CA MET A 163 16.39 9.53 -9.83
C MET A 163 17.04 8.14 -9.72
N SER A 164 16.81 7.25 -10.68
CA SER A 164 17.38 5.90 -10.64
C SER A 164 18.90 5.92 -10.71
N ARG A 165 19.48 6.76 -11.57
CA ARG A 165 20.95 6.88 -11.68
C ARG A 165 21.59 7.54 -10.47
N LEU A 166 20.99 8.61 -9.94
CA LEU A 166 21.45 9.23 -8.69
C LEU A 166 21.51 8.21 -7.54
N ILE A 167 20.43 7.46 -7.35
CA ILE A 167 20.33 6.47 -6.27
C ILE A 167 21.25 5.27 -6.52
N ALA A 168 21.40 4.83 -7.77
CA ALA A 168 22.32 3.74 -8.12
C ALA A 168 23.78 4.13 -7.85
N ALA A 169 24.21 5.33 -8.25
CA ALA A 169 25.56 5.84 -7.99
C ALA A 169 25.81 6.02 -6.49
N TYR A 170 24.85 6.56 -5.75
CA TYR A 170 24.95 6.67 -4.30
C TYR A 170 25.16 5.29 -3.63
N GLN A 171 24.38 4.29 -4.05
CA GLN A 171 24.44 2.93 -3.51
C GLN A 171 25.70 2.15 -3.90
N ALA A 172 26.43 2.58 -4.93
CA ALA A 172 27.72 2.00 -5.29
C ALA A 172 28.77 2.19 -4.18
N VAL A 173 28.66 3.30 -3.42
CA VAL A 173 29.53 3.59 -2.28
C VAL A 173 28.90 3.09 -0.98
N THR A 174 27.65 3.49 -0.69
CA THR A 174 26.96 3.12 0.56
C THR A 174 25.55 2.61 0.29
N PRO A 175 25.25 1.32 0.55
CA PRO A 175 23.91 0.77 0.37
C PRO A 175 22.84 1.51 1.19
N LEU A 176 21.68 1.73 0.58
CA LEU A 176 20.49 2.20 1.26
C LEU A 176 19.73 1.00 1.86
N LYS A 177 19.13 1.19 3.03
CA LYS A 177 18.23 0.21 3.63
C LYS A 177 16.94 0.10 2.83
N LEU A 178 16.24 -1.04 2.93
CA LEU A 178 14.90 -1.22 2.38
C LEU A 178 13.94 -0.13 2.87
N GLY A 179 13.96 0.16 4.17
CA GLY A 179 13.16 1.23 4.76
C GLY A 179 13.49 2.61 4.18
N GLU A 180 14.72 2.85 3.74
CA GLU A 180 15.13 4.11 3.11
C GLU A 180 14.67 4.21 1.65
N LEU A 181 14.75 3.13 0.88
CA LEU A 181 14.24 3.09 -0.50
C LEU A 181 12.72 3.33 -0.53
N TRP A 182 11.98 2.73 0.40
CA TRP A 182 10.55 2.98 0.58
C TRP A 182 10.22 4.41 1.04
N ALA A 183 11.19 5.12 1.63
CA ALA A 183 11.02 6.50 2.06
C ALA A 183 11.24 7.51 0.91
N ILE A 184 11.92 7.15 -0.19
CA ILE A 184 12.18 8.06 -1.31
C ILE A 184 10.91 8.79 -1.84
N PRO A 185 9.77 8.12 -2.08
CA PRO A 185 8.56 8.78 -2.57
C PRO A 185 8.05 9.87 -1.63
N ILE A 186 8.10 9.60 -0.32
CA ILE A 186 7.64 10.55 0.69
C ILE A 186 8.67 11.67 0.89
N MET A 187 9.97 11.38 0.80
CA MET A 187 11.02 12.39 0.89
C MET A 187 10.98 13.38 -0.29
N LEU A 188 10.79 12.88 -1.51
CA LEU A 188 10.60 13.73 -2.69
C LEU A 188 9.37 14.62 -2.54
N ARG A 189 8.27 14.07 -2.03
CA ARG A 189 7.05 14.86 -1.78
C ARG A 189 7.31 15.97 -0.76
N LEU A 190 7.96 15.67 0.35
CA LEU A 190 8.28 16.66 1.38
C LEU A 190 9.22 17.75 0.84
N ALA A 191 10.25 17.37 0.08
CA ALA A 191 11.20 18.30 -0.49
C ALA A 191 10.58 19.18 -1.60
N LEU A 192 9.64 18.66 -2.39
CA LEU A 192 8.86 19.46 -3.34
C LEU A 192 7.94 20.45 -2.63
N ILE A 193 7.27 20.04 -1.54
CA ILE A 193 6.45 20.94 -0.71
C ILE A 193 7.32 22.02 -0.06
N GLU A 194 8.52 21.66 0.41
CA GLU A 194 9.51 22.61 0.94
C GLU A 194 9.96 23.61 -0.15
N ASN A 195 10.18 23.16 -1.39
CA ASN A 195 10.48 24.06 -2.50
C ASN A 195 9.33 25.02 -2.79
N LEU A 196 8.09 24.49 -2.91
CA LEU A 196 6.89 25.30 -3.12
C LEU A 196 6.67 26.32 -2.00
N ARG A 197 6.98 25.96 -0.74
CA ARG A 197 6.94 26.89 0.38
C ARG A 197 7.95 28.03 0.23
N ARG A 198 9.21 27.73 -0.16
CA ARG A 198 10.25 28.74 -0.41
C ARG A 198 9.84 29.69 -1.52
N MET A 199 9.36 29.13 -2.64
CA MET A 199 8.82 29.90 -3.76
C MET A 199 7.63 30.78 -3.35
N SER A 200 6.71 30.24 -2.55
CA SER A 200 5.58 31.01 -2.02
C SER A 200 6.03 32.17 -1.15
N GLY A 201 7.12 31.99 -0.40
CA GLY A 201 7.75 33.07 0.37
C GLY A 201 8.24 34.21 -0.50
N LEU A 202 8.87 33.91 -1.65
CA LEU A 202 9.27 34.92 -2.62
C LEU A 202 8.07 35.63 -3.25
N ILE A 203 7.08 34.87 -3.74
CA ILE A 203 5.86 35.43 -4.31
C ILE A 203 5.17 36.37 -3.32
N MET A 204 5.15 36.03 -2.03
CA MET A 204 4.57 36.88 -1.00
C MET A 204 5.35 38.18 -0.76
N GLN A 205 6.68 38.17 -0.94
CA GLN A 205 7.50 39.39 -0.89
C GLN A 205 7.20 40.29 -2.09
N ASP A 206 7.22 39.73 -3.30
CA ASP A 206 6.91 40.48 -4.52
C ASP A 206 5.47 41.04 -4.46
N SER A 207 4.53 40.24 -3.96
CA SER A 207 3.14 40.64 -3.75
C SER A 207 2.98 41.81 -2.78
N ALA A 208 3.85 41.92 -1.77
CA ALA A 208 3.84 43.05 -0.85
C ALA A 208 4.38 44.31 -1.54
N ASP A 209 5.44 44.18 -2.33
CA ASP A 209 6.03 45.25 -3.12
C ASP A 209 5.07 45.77 -4.20
N TYR A 210 4.38 44.87 -4.92
CA TYR A 210 3.33 45.19 -5.88
C TYR A 210 2.21 46.01 -5.24
N ARG A 211 1.75 45.59 -4.06
CA ARG A 211 0.66 46.27 -3.34
C ARG A 211 1.07 47.66 -2.88
N LEU A 212 2.28 47.80 -2.34
CA LEU A 212 2.83 49.09 -1.92
C LEU A 212 2.99 50.03 -3.12
N ALA A 213 3.47 49.53 -4.26
CA ALA A 213 3.57 50.32 -5.49
C ALA A 213 2.19 50.78 -5.96
N ALA A 214 1.20 49.87 -6.00
CA ALA A 214 -0.17 50.19 -6.39
C ALA A 214 -0.83 51.25 -5.48
N GLU A 215 -0.57 51.21 -4.17
CA GLU A 215 -1.04 52.24 -3.22
C GLU A 215 -0.46 53.62 -3.54
N TRP A 216 0.84 53.70 -3.85
CA TRP A 216 1.47 54.97 -4.25
C TRP A 216 0.97 55.47 -5.61
N VAL A 217 0.80 54.57 -6.58
CA VAL A 217 0.21 54.90 -7.89
C VAL A 217 -1.19 55.47 -7.73
N ALA A 218 -2.06 54.79 -6.96
CA ALA A 218 -3.43 55.26 -6.71
C ALA A 218 -3.46 56.63 -6.00
N ARG A 219 -2.54 56.86 -5.05
CA ARG A 219 -2.43 58.15 -4.36
C ARG A 219 -1.93 59.27 -5.27
N LEU A 220 -0.96 58.98 -6.14
CA LEU A 220 -0.47 59.92 -7.14
C LEU A 220 -1.57 60.27 -8.16
N GLU A 221 -2.37 59.29 -8.57
CA GLU A 221 -3.48 59.48 -9.51
C GLU A 221 -4.61 60.31 -8.91
N ASP A 222 -5.09 59.95 -7.72
CA ASP A 222 -6.17 60.68 -7.05
C ASP A 222 -5.81 62.15 -6.83
N VAL A 223 -4.54 62.43 -6.46
CA VAL A 223 -4.04 63.80 -6.31
C VAL A 223 -3.84 64.48 -7.65
N ALA A 224 -3.31 63.79 -8.68
CA ALA A 224 -3.15 64.35 -10.01
C ALA A 224 -4.49 64.73 -10.67
N GLU A 225 -5.57 64.00 -10.38
CA GLU A 225 -6.91 64.32 -10.88
C GLU A 225 -7.58 65.46 -10.11
N ARG A 226 -7.44 65.50 -8.78
CA ARG A 226 -8.11 66.51 -7.93
C ARG A 226 -7.34 67.83 -7.82
N ASP A 227 -6.02 67.78 -7.65
CA ASP A 227 -5.14 68.94 -7.51
C ASP A 227 -3.72 68.63 -8.02
N PRO A 228 -3.45 68.85 -9.33
CA PRO A 228 -2.16 68.56 -9.94
C PRO A 228 -0.96 69.22 -9.25
N LYS A 229 -1.14 70.36 -8.57
CA LYS A 229 -0.04 71.06 -7.87
C LYS A 229 0.42 70.32 -6.62
N SER A 230 -0.49 69.57 -6.00
CA SER A 230 -0.23 68.79 -4.78
C SER A 230 0.49 67.46 -5.03
N VAL A 231 0.69 67.04 -6.29
CA VAL A 231 1.46 65.84 -6.65
C VAL A 231 2.89 65.90 -6.10
N VAL A 232 3.49 67.10 -6.04
CA VAL A 232 4.82 67.34 -5.45
C VAL A 232 4.90 66.87 -4.00
N LEU A 233 3.82 67.07 -3.23
CA LEU A 233 3.77 66.67 -1.81
C LEU A 233 3.76 65.14 -1.66
N VAL A 234 3.10 64.43 -2.59
CA VAL A 234 3.09 62.96 -2.60
C VAL A 234 4.48 62.41 -2.94
N VAL A 235 5.18 63.00 -3.91
CA VAL A 235 6.58 62.64 -4.20
C VAL A 235 7.50 62.93 -3.01
N ALA A 236 7.28 64.02 -2.28
CA ALA A 236 8.02 64.31 -1.05
C ALA A 236 7.70 63.32 0.10
N ASP A 237 6.46 62.82 0.19
CA ASP A 237 6.08 61.75 1.11
C ASP A 237 6.77 60.42 0.73
N MET A 238 6.81 60.10 -0.56
CA MET A 238 7.51 58.94 -1.10
C MET A 238 9.01 58.99 -0.78
N ALA A 239 9.66 60.14 -1.04
CA ALA A 239 11.09 60.34 -0.77
C ALA A 239 11.44 60.21 0.72
N ARG A 240 10.51 60.57 1.62
CA ARG A 240 10.68 60.40 3.07
C ARG A 240 10.40 58.97 3.54
N SER A 241 9.72 58.17 2.72
CA SER A 241 9.40 56.78 3.01
C SER A 241 10.59 55.86 2.65
N LYS A 242 10.80 54.79 3.42
CA LYS A 242 11.80 53.76 3.09
C LYS A 242 11.24 52.84 2.01
N LEU A 243 11.32 53.28 0.75
CA LEU A 243 10.84 52.51 -0.39
C LEU A 243 11.79 51.35 -0.73
N PRO A 244 11.26 50.17 -1.09
CA PRO A 244 12.08 49.04 -1.53
C PRO A 244 12.63 49.29 -2.94
N LEU A 245 13.95 49.19 -3.11
CA LEU A 245 14.64 49.21 -4.41
C LEU A 245 14.60 47.82 -5.06
N THR A 246 13.41 47.26 -5.25
CA THR A 246 13.20 45.92 -5.84
C THR A 246 12.64 46.02 -7.26
N GLY A 247 12.91 45.00 -8.08
CA GLY A 247 12.38 44.90 -9.44
C GLY A 247 10.85 44.94 -9.47
N ALA A 248 10.20 44.17 -8.59
CA ALA A 248 8.75 44.14 -8.43
C ALA A 248 8.15 45.53 -8.14
N PHE A 249 8.68 46.26 -7.15
CA PHE A 249 8.18 47.60 -6.80
C PHE A 249 8.36 48.60 -7.94
N VAL A 250 9.58 48.70 -8.49
CA VAL A 250 9.90 49.65 -9.56
C VAL A 250 9.12 49.34 -10.83
N SER A 251 9.01 48.06 -11.20
CA SER A 251 8.25 47.64 -12.39
C SER A 251 6.79 48.02 -12.28
N GLU A 252 6.16 47.86 -11.13
CA GLU A 252 4.75 48.20 -10.95
C GLU A 252 4.51 49.70 -10.90
N LEU A 253 5.39 50.43 -10.22
CA LEU A 253 5.32 51.88 -10.12
C LEU A 253 5.45 52.54 -11.51
N MET A 254 6.46 52.14 -12.28
CA MET A 254 6.66 52.64 -13.65
C MET A 254 5.49 52.27 -14.56
N ARG A 255 5.01 51.01 -14.51
CA ARG A 255 3.87 50.55 -15.29
C ARG A 255 2.59 51.31 -14.94
N GLY A 256 2.36 51.58 -13.65
CA GLY A 256 1.19 52.29 -13.15
C GLY A 256 1.13 53.73 -13.64
N LEU A 257 2.28 54.41 -13.72
CA LEU A 257 2.40 55.81 -14.10
C LEU A 257 2.58 56.05 -15.61
N HIS A 258 3.03 55.04 -16.36
CA HIS A 258 3.29 55.16 -17.80
C HIS A 258 2.02 55.45 -18.62
N GLY A 259 2.09 56.39 -19.56
CA GLY A 259 0.99 56.72 -20.48
C GLY A 259 -0.18 57.50 -19.86
N ARG A 260 -0.04 58.03 -18.64
CA ARG A 260 -1.07 58.80 -17.93
C ARG A 260 -0.86 60.32 -18.03
N SER A 261 -1.64 61.10 -17.26
CA SER A 261 -1.72 62.57 -17.33
C SER A 261 -0.36 63.28 -17.28
N ALA A 262 -0.24 64.45 -17.92
CA ALA A 262 0.99 65.24 -17.94
C ALA A 262 1.51 65.63 -16.53
N ALA A 263 0.62 65.65 -15.53
CA ALA A 263 0.97 65.90 -14.14
C ALA A 263 1.87 64.81 -13.52
N LEU A 264 1.91 63.61 -14.11
CA LEU A 264 2.70 62.48 -13.62
C LEU A 264 4.11 62.40 -14.24
N ALA A 265 4.47 63.31 -15.15
CA ALA A 265 5.81 63.37 -15.74
C ALA A 265 6.91 63.69 -14.69
N MET A 266 6.60 64.57 -13.72
CA MET A 266 7.55 64.91 -12.66
C MET A 266 7.82 63.72 -11.72
N PRO A 267 6.80 63.03 -11.16
CA PRO A 267 7.01 61.78 -10.41
C PRO A 267 7.85 60.75 -11.16
N MET A 268 7.61 60.56 -12.46
CA MET A 268 8.37 59.63 -13.29
C MET A 268 9.87 59.98 -13.36
N SER A 269 10.20 61.25 -13.61
CA SER A 269 11.60 61.70 -13.63
C SER A 269 12.27 61.55 -12.27
N TRP A 270 11.52 61.78 -11.18
CA TRP A 270 12.02 61.56 -9.83
C TRP A 270 12.33 60.09 -9.56
N ILE A 271 11.46 59.16 -9.98
CA ILE A 271 11.69 57.72 -9.84
C ILE A 271 12.95 57.29 -10.61
N GLU A 272 13.13 57.76 -11.84
CA GLU A 272 14.33 57.48 -12.64
C GLU A 272 15.61 57.95 -11.92
N GLN A 273 15.60 59.17 -11.37
CA GLN A 273 16.73 59.70 -10.60
C GLN A 273 16.96 58.94 -9.30
N TRP A 274 15.90 58.54 -8.60
CA TRP A 274 15.99 57.75 -7.37
C TRP A 274 16.60 56.37 -7.61
N VAL A 275 16.16 55.68 -8.66
CA VAL A 275 16.72 54.38 -9.07
C VAL A 275 18.19 54.53 -9.52
N ALA A 276 18.50 55.58 -10.28
CA ALA A 276 19.87 55.89 -10.70
C ALA A 276 20.80 56.20 -9.50
N HIS A 277 20.30 56.91 -8.48
CA HIS A 277 21.05 57.17 -7.25
C HIS A 277 21.34 55.87 -6.47
N GLY A 278 20.45 54.88 -6.57
CA GLY A 278 20.67 53.53 -6.06
C GLY A 278 21.68 52.69 -6.86
N GLY A 279 22.25 53.23 -7.95
CA GLY A 279 23.24 52.54 -8.79
C GLY A 279 22.64 51.56 -9.81
N HIS A 280 21.34 51.69 -10.11
CA HIS A 280 20.63 50.80 -11.04
C HIS A 280 19.96 51.58 -12.17
N GLY A 281 19.72 50.92 -13.30
CA GLY A 281 18.84 51.44 -14.35
C GLY A 281 17.42 50.89 -14.19
N VAL A 282 16.41 51.71 -14.47
CA VAL A 282 15.00 51.27 -14.42
C VAL A 282 14.77 50.09 -15.38
N GLU A 283 15.25 50.16 -16.62
CA GLU A 283 15.15 49.07 -17.59
C GLU A 283 15.86 47.80 -17.10
N GLN A 284 17.03 47.94 -16.47
CA GLN A 284 17.78 46.81 -15.94
C GLN A 284 17.01 46.09 -14.83
N LEU A 285 16.37 46.83 -13.92
CA LEU A 285 15.53 46.26 -12.86
C LEU A 285 14.27 45.59 -13.41
N ILE A 286 13.62 46.18 -14.41
CA ILE A 286 12.45 45.58 -15.07
C ILE A 286 12.84 44.30 -15.83
N HIS A 287 13.96 44.30 -16.54
CA HIS A 287 14.46 43.11 -17.22
C HIS A 287 14.84 42.00 -16.24
N ALA A 288 15.52 42.34 -15.14
CA ALA A 288 15.86 41.38 -14.08
C ALA A 288 14.59 40.78 -13.43
N GLU A 289 13.58 41.60 -13.15
CA GLU A 289 12.29 41.17 -12.62
C GLU A 289 11.59 40.20 -13.58
N SER A 290 11.52 40.54 -14.87
CA SER A 290 10.88 39.67 -15.87
C SER A 290 11.59 38.32 -16.00
N GLN A 291 12.93 38.29 -15.96
CA GLN A 291 13.70 37.04 -15.98
C GLN A 291 13.45 36.20 -14.72
N GLN A 292 13.40 36.85 -13.55
CA GLN A 292 13.14 36.18 -12.29
C GLN A 292 11.73 35.56 -12.26
N GLN A 293 10.71 36.30 -12.69
CA GLN A 293 9.33 35.79 -12.78
C GLN A 293 9.21 34.59 -13.72
N ALA A 294 9.90 34.63 -14.88
CA ALA A 294 9.92 33.51 -15.80
C ALA A 294 10.58 32.26 -15.16
N ALA A 295 11.71 32.43 -14.48
CA ALA A 295 12.37 31.34 -13.77
C ALA A 295 11.50 30.76 -12.64
N ASP A 296 10.81 31.63 -11.90
CA ASP A 296 9.97 31.23 -10.78
C ASP A 296 8.71 30.49 -11.25
N GLN A 297 8.11 30.94 -12.35
CA GLN A 297 6.99 30.24 -12.99
C GLN A 297 7.41 28.84 -13.45
N VAL A 298 8.58 28.69 -14.07
CA VAL A 298 9.10 27.38 -14.51
C VAL A 298 9.34 26.45 -13.31
N SER A 299 9.96 26.94 -12.23
CA SER A 299 10.27 26.15 -11.05
C SER A 299 9.02 25.64 -10.32
N ILE A 300 7.98 26.48 -10.20
CA ILE A 300 6.68 26.06 -9.65
C ILE A 300 6.02 25.06 -10.59
N SER A 301 6.01 25.32 -11.90
CA SER A 301 5.44 24.40 -12.89
C SER A 301 6.10 23.02 -12.84
N ASN A 302 7.44 22.98 -12.78
CA ASN A 302 8.21 21.76 -12.60
C ASN A 302 7.87 21.06 -11.28
N SER A 303 7.78 21.80 -10.17
CA SER A 303 7.47 21.22 -8.86
C SER A 303 6.07 20.59 -8.84
N ILE A 304 5.07 21.25 -9.44
CA ILE A 304 3.71 20.73 -9.62
C ILE A 304 3.69 19.51 -10.54
N GLY A 305 4.41 19.56 -11.66
CA GLY A 305 4.57 18.43 -12.58
C GLY A 305 5.18 17.20 -11.89
N SER A 306 6.20 17.41 -11.07
CA SER A 306 6.84 16.38 -10.27
C SER A 306 5.90 15.79 -9.22
N LEU A 307 5.09 16.61 -8.53
CA LEU A 307 4.07 16.08 -7.60
C LEU A 307 3.08 15.15 -8.32
N ARG A 308 2.64 15.48 -9.54
CA ARG A 308 1.81 14.60 -10.37
C ARG A 308 2.54 13.33 -10.77
N PHE A 309 3.81 13.44 -11.16
CA PHE A 309 4.65 12.28 -11.46
C PHE A 309 4.75 11.31 -10.28
N LEU A 310 4.91 11.81 -9.04
CA LEU A 310 5.00 10.96 -7.84
C LEU A 310 3.73 10.12 -7.59
N ILE A 311 2.56 10.57 -8.07
CA ILE A 311 1.28 9.84 -7.94
C ILE A 311 1.22 8.66 -8.91
N ASN A 312 1.72 8.84 -10.14
CA ASN A 312 1.58 7.86 -11.21
C ASN A 312 2.74 6.87 -11.29
N MET A 313 3.87 7.17 -10.64
CA MET A 313 5.07 6.34 -10.64
C MET A 313 4.84 5.00 -9.92
N ASN A 314 5.26 3.89 -10.54
CA ASN A 314 5.21 2.56 -9.93
C ASN A 314 6.36 2.38 -8.93
N TRP A 315 6.19 2.91 -7.72
CA TRP A 315 7.21 2.85 -6.66
C TRP A 315 7.59 1.43 -6.25
N ARG A 316 6.70 0.45 -6.43
CA ARG A 316 6.99 -0.97 -6.18
C ARG A 316 8.14 -1.47 -7.05
N GLU A 317 8.05 -1.19 -8.35
CA GLU A 317 9.07 -1.58 -9.34
C GLU A 317 10.37 -0.78 -9.16
N PHE A 318 10.25 0.52 -8.86
CA PHE A 318 11.40 1.36 -8.54
C PHE A 318 12.19 0.79 -7.33
N VAL A 319 11.52 0.46 -6.23
CA VAL A 319 12.19 -0.07 -5.03
C VAL A 319 12.81 -1.44 -5.31
N GLU A 320 12.16 -2.33 -6.07
CA GLU A 320 12.73 -3.62 -6.44
C GLU A 320 13.97 -3.49 -7.31
N SER A 321 13.93 -2.63 -8.35
CA SER A 321 15.08 -2.43 -9.24
C SER A 321 16.29 -1.81 -8.52
N MET A 322 16.04 -0.93 -7.54
CA MET A 322 17.09 -0.24 -6.78
C MET A 322 17.58 -1.00 -5.55
N SER A 323 16.87 -2.04 -5.10
CA SER A 323 17.24 -2.76 -3.88
C SER A 323 18.39 -3.74 -4.08
N VAL A 324 19.48 -3.52 -3.36
CA VAL A 324 20.62 -4.46 -3.30
C VAL A 324 20.19 -5.79 -2.65
N VAL A 325 19.27 -5.74 -1.68
CA VAL A 325 18.69 -6.94 -1.04
C VAL A 325 17.88 -7.74 -2.05
N GLU A 326 17.01 -7.10 -2.84
CA GLU A 326 16.25 -7.75 -3.91
C GLU A 326 17.20 -8.44 -4.91
N ARG A 327 18.22 -7.73 -5.38
CA ARG A 327 19.21 -8.28 -6.31
C ARG A 327 19.93 -9.50 -5.72
N THR A 328 20.31 -9.44 -4.44
CA THR A 328 20.96 -10.56 -3.75
C THR A 328 20.02 -11.75 -3.60
N LEU A 329 18.76 -11.54 -3.21
CA LEU A 329 17.78 -12.62 -3.06
C LEU A 329 17.38 -13.26 -4.39
N ARG A 330 17.53 -12.56 -5.52
CA ARG A 330 17.35 -13.12 -6.86
C ARG A 330 18.39 -14.16 -7.24
N ASP A 331 19.53 -14.19 -6.55
CA ASP A 331 20.53 -15.26 -6.69
C ASP A 331 20.12 -16.58 -5.99
N ASP A 332 18.83 -16.73 -5.68
CA ASP A 332 18.17 -17.93 -5.16
C ASP A 332 18.50 -19.15 -6.04
N PRO A 333 19.19 -20.18 -5.50
CA PRO A 333 19.59 -21.36 -6.28
C PRO A 333 18.43 -22.11 -6.92
N ALA A 334 17.27 -22.12 -6.25
CA ALA A 334 16.06 -22.75 -6.78
C ALA A 334 15.36 -21.91 -7.87
N GLY A 335 15.76 -20.65 -8.08
CA GLY A 335 15.14 -19.73 -9.05
C GLY A 335 13.68 -19.39 -8.74
N ILE A 336 13.19 -19.71 -7.54
CA ILE A 336 11.79 -19.49 -7.14
C ILE A 336 11.59 -18.03 -6.78
N TYR A 337 12.55 -17.41 -6.09
CA TYR A 337 12.39 -16.04 -5.59
C TYR A 337 11.96 -15.05 -6.68
N ALA A 338 12.63 -15.08 -7.84
CA ALA A 338 12.32 -14.20 -8.97
C ALA A 338 10.94 -14.47 -9.60
N ARG A 339 10.39 -15.68 -9.43
CA ARG A 339 9.06 -16.10 -9.90
C ARG A 339 7.96 -15.83 -8.86
N MET A 340 8.28 -15.27 -7.69
CA MET A 340 7.29 -14.95 -6.67
C MET A 340 6.61 -13.61 -6.96
N ASN A 341 5.35 -13.50 -6.55
CA ASN A 341 4.67 -12.22 -6.71
C ASN A 341 5.27 -11.15 -5.78
N PHE A 342 4.96 -9.89 -6.10
CA PHE A 342 5.48 -8.74 -5.37
C PHE A 342 5.27 -8.85 -3.85
N HIS A 343 4.07 -9.21 -3.40
CA HIS A 343 3.75 -9.29 -1.97
C HIS A 343 4.57 -10.36 -1.24
N THR A 344 4.81 -11.51 -1.86
CA THR A 344 5.65 -12.56 -1.27
C THR A 344 7.12 -12.13 -1.21
N ARG A 345 7.64 -11.51 -2.28
CA ARG A 345 9.00 -10.94 -2.26
C ARG A 345 9.14 -9.85 -1.19
N ASP A 346 8.12 -9.01 -1.02
CA ASP A 346 8.09 -7.96 -0.01
C ASP A 346 8.08 -8.51 1.41
N ASN A 347 7.27 -9.55 1.68
CA ASN A 347 7.29 -10.25 2.96
C ASN A 347 8.68 -10.82 3.29
N TYR A 348 9.39 -11.34 2.29
CA TYR A 348 10.74 -11.86 2.48
C TYR A 348 11.74 -10.74 2.75
N ARG A 349 11.63 -9.60 2.07
CA ARG A 349 12.42 -8.40 2.34
C ARG A 349 12.17 -7.87 3.76
N HIS A 350 10.93 -7.89 4.24
CA HIS A 350 10.63 -7.52 5.62
C HIS A 350 11.19 -8.54 6.64
N ALA A 351 11.20 -9.84 6.31
CA ALA A 351 11.87 -10.84 7.13
C ALA A 351 13.40 -10.58 7.22
N VAL A 352 14.03 -10.17 6.12
CA VAL A 352 15.44 -9.72 6.10
C VAL A 352 15.66 -8.53 7.02
N GLU A 353 14.80 -7.49 6.96
CA GLU A 353 14.87 -6.31 7.84
C GLU A 353 14.80 -6.70 9.33
N LEU A 354 13.86 -7.57 9.69
CA LEU A 354 13.69 -8.06 11.07
C LEU A 354 14.92 -8.85 11.55
N LEU A 355 15.49 -9.69 10.69
CA LEU A 355 16.71 -10.44 10.99
C LEU A 355 17.93 -9.51 11.13
N ALA A 356 18.08 -8.53 10.25
CA ALA A 356 19.15 -7.54 10.30
C ALA A 356 19.10 -6.73 11.60
N ARG A 357 17.91 -6.23 11.94
CA ARG A 357 17.67 -5.46 13.17
C ARG A 357 17.91 -6.28 14.45
N SER A 358 17.54 -7.56 14.46
CA SER A 358 17.74 -8.43 15.63
C SER A 358 19.17 -8.95 15.77
N GLY A 359 19.89 -9.13 14.66
CA GLY A 359 21.28 -9.57 14.62
C GLY A 359 22.32 -8.43 14.73
N GLY A 360 21.91 -7.17 14.53
CA GLY A 360 22.82 -6.03 14.53
C GLY A 360 23.74 -6.01 13.30
N VAL A 361 23.32 -6.62 12.19
CA VAL A 361 24.07 -6.71 10.93
C VAL A 361 23.34 -5.96 9.81
N SER A 362 23.98 -5.73 8.66
CA SER A 362 23.31 -5.08 7.54
C SER A 362 22.28 -5.99 6.87
N GLU A 363 21.25 -5.41 6.23
CA GLU A 363 20.23 -6.15 5.49
C GLU A 363 20.84 -6.93 4.31
N VAL A 364 21.87 -6.37 3.68
CA VAL A 364 22.59 -7.01 2.57
C VAL A 364 23.36 -8.24 3.07
N ASP A 365 23.99 -8.17 4.25
CA ASP A 365 24.71 -9.31 4.82
C ASP A 365 23.75 -10.45 5.19
N VAL A 366 22.57 -10.14 5.74
CA VAL A 366 21.52 -11.14 5.97
C VAL A 366 21.12 -11.83 4.67
N ALA A 367 20.88 -11.06 3.60
CA ALA A 367 20.53 -11.63 2.30
C ALA A 367 21.63 -12.56 1.77
N ARG A 368 22.91 -12.16 1.88
CA ARG A 368 24.05 -13.01 1.49
C ARG A 368 24.14 -14.29 2.32
N VAL A 369 23.95 -14.20 3.64
CA VAL A 369 23.97 -15.37 4.53
C VAL A 369 22.88 -16.37 4.16
N VAL A 370 21.66 -15.88 3.91
CA VAL A 370 20.49 -16.69 3.52
C VAL A 370 20.72 -17.38 2.17
N VAL A 371 21.20 -16.64 1.16
CA VAL A 371 21.55 -17.23 -0.15
C VAL A 371 22.70 -18.24 0.00
N GLY A 372 23.69 -17.94 0.84
CA GLY A 372 24.80 -18.86 1.11
C GLY A 372 24.39 -20.13 1.86
N LEU A 373 23.33 -20.10 2.67
CA LEU A 373 22.73 -21.29 3.27
C LEU A 373 22.01 -22.12 2.20
N ALA A 374 21.18 -21.48 1.38
CA ALA A 374 20.47 -22.13 0.27
C ALA A 374 21.42 -22.77 -0.76
N ARG A 375 22.58 -22.16 -1.04
CA ARG A 375 23.60 -22.72 -1.96
C ARG A 375 24.32 -23.94 -1.39
N ARG A 376 24.46 -24.04 -0.07
CA ARG A 376 25.14 -25.16 0.60
C ARG A 376 24.22 -26.35 0.84
N ALA A 377 22.90 -26.12 0.78
CA ALA A 377 21.93 -27.19 0.91
C ALA A 377 22.03 -28.17 -0.26
N ASP A 378 21.78 -29.45 0.03
CA ASP A 378 21.80 -30.49 -0.99
C ASP A 378 20.72 -30.22 -2.05
N GLY A 379 21.10 -30.31 -3.33
CA GLY A 379 20.24 -30.02 -4.47
C GLY A 379 19.07 -31.00 -4.68
N SER A 380 19.04 -32.08 -3.89
CA SER A 380 17.99 -33.10 -3.93
C SER A 380 16.61 -32.58 -3.49
N ASP A 381 16.56 -31.53 -2.67
CA ASP A 381 15.31 -30.96 -2.16
C ASP A 381 15.15 -29.47 -2.56
N PRO A 382 14.21 -29.14 -3.48
CA PRO A 382 13.94 -27.76 -3.92
C PRO A 382 13.50 -26.79 -2.82
N ILE A 383 13.07 -27.30 -1.66
CA ILE A 383 12.64 -26.47 -0.53
C ILE A 383 13.86 -25.89 0.19
N VAL A 384 14.85 -26.74 0.49
CA VAL A 384 16.05 -26.30 1.23
C VAL A 384 17.01 -25.52 0.37
N THR A 385 16.93 -25.63 -0.97
CA THR A 385 17.67 -24.77 -1.89
C THR A 385 16.99 -23.42 -2.16
N HIS A 386 15.82 -23.18 -1.57
CA HIS A 386 15.08 -21.93 -1.71
C HIS A 386 15.33 -20.98 -0.52
N VAL A 387 15.65 -19.72 -0.78
CA VAL A 387 15.86 -18.68 0.24
C VAL A 387 14.68 -18.51 1.21
N GLY A 388 13.44 -18.75 0.76
CA GLY A 388 12.24 -18.64 1.61
C GLY A 388 12.24 -19.61 2.79
N TYR A 389 12.85 -20.78 2.64
CA TYR A 389 12.96 -21.76 3.73
C TYR A 389 13.73 -21.19 4.93
N TYR A 390 14.77 -20.41 4.66
CA TYR A 390 15.66 -19.77 5.63
C TYR A 390 15.14 -18.44 6.18
N LEU A 391 14.19 -17.79 5.50
CA LEU A 391 13.61 -16.51 5.93
C LEU A 391 12.32 -16.68 6.70
N ILE A 392 11.46 -17.58 6.23
CA ILE A 392 10.08 -17.67 6.70
C ILE A 392 9.66 -19.10 6.99
N ASP A 393 10.55 -20.10 7.05
CA ASP A 393 10.19 -21.50 7.33
C ASP A 393 11.19 -22.14 8.32
N ASP A 394 11.22 -23.47 8.44
CA ASP A 394 12.01 -24.21 9.43
C ASP A 394 13.51 -23.84 9.46
N GLY A 395 14.10 -23.41 8.34
CA GLY A 395 15.50 -22.97 8.24
C GLY A 395 15.80 -21.64 8.95
N LEU A 396 14.78 -20.94 9.47
CA LEU A 396 14.94 -19.65 10.14
C LEU A 396 15.89 -19.69 11.35
N ASP A 397 15.91 -20.79 12.10
CA ASP A 397 16.79 -20.92 13.25
C ASP A 397 18.26 -21.10 12.83
N GLU A 398 18.51 -21.74 11.68
CA GLU A 398 19.85 -21.81 11.08
C GLU A 398 20.34 -20.44 10.60
N SER A 399 19.47 -19.66 9.95
CA SER A 399 19.77 -18.28 9.56
C SER A 399 20.15 -17.43 10.76
N ARG A 400 19.37 -17.52 11.85
CA ARG A 400 19.66 -16.79 13.09
C ARG A 400 20.99 -17.20 13.71
N ALA A 401 21.31 -18.50 13.71
CA ALA A 401 22.58 -19.00 14.22
C ALA A 401 23.76 -18.50 13.37
N ALA A 402 23.64 -18.53 12.04
CA ALA A 402 24.66 -18.04 11.13
C ALA A 402 24.88 -16.51 11.28
N ILE A 403 23.80 -15.74 11.38
CA ILE A 403 23.87 -14.28 11.62
C ILE A 403 24.52 -13.98 12.98
N ALA A 404 24.14 -14.70 14.04
CA ALA A 404 24.72 -14.52 15.36
C ALA A 404 26.22 -14.87 15.39
N ALA A 405 26.67 -15.87 14.62
CA ALA A 405 28.08 -16.20 14.49
C ALA A 405 28.88 -15.10 13.76
N SER A 406 28.25 -14.38 12.83
CA SER A 406 28.86 -13.26 12.10
C SER A 406 28.82 -11.92 12.87
N SER A 407 28.15 -11.86 14.03
CA SER A 407 27.91 -10.62 14.77
C SER A 407 28.61 -10.62 16.14
N ALA A 408 29.16 -9.48 16.54
CA ALA A 408 29.66 -9.26 17.90
C ALA A 408 28.52 -9.06 18.93
N ALA A 409 27.27 -8.91 18.48
CA ALA A 409 26.12 -8.67 19.35
C ALA A 409 25.52 -9.98 19.87
N ARG A 410 25.22 -10.05 21.18
CA ARG A 410 24.45 -11.16 21.75
C ARG A 410 23.03 -11.13 21.16
N PRO A 411 22.58 -12.18 20.44
CA PRO A 411 21.26 -12.17 19.82
C PRO A 411 20.19 -12.08 20.91
N LYS A 412 19.26 -11.13 20.75
CA LYS A 412 18.07 -11.06 21.60
C LYS A 412 17.21 -12.28 21.28
N ARG A 413 17.16 -13.27 22.17
CA ARG A 413 16.37 -14.51 21.99
C ARG A 413 14.87 -14.21 22.03
N TRP A 414 14.31 -13.77 20.91
CA TRP A 414 12.88 -13.78 20.68
C TRP A 414 12.52 -15.08 19.96
N ARG A 415 12.27 -16.13 20.75
CA ARG A 415 11.73 -17.39 20.24
C ARG A 415 10.21 -17.28 20.21
N ARG A 416 9.64 -17.07 19.03
CA ARG A 416 8.24 -17.46 18.80
C ARG A 416 8.26 -18.93 18.38
N PRO A 417 7.80 -19.88 19.21
CA PRO A 417 7.71 -21.26 18.78
C PRO A 417 6.72 -21.35 17.62
N ARG A 418 7.17 -21.89 16.49
CA ARG A 418 6.30 -22.19 15.33
C ARG A 418 5.19 -23.18 15.65
N ARG A 419 5.45 -24.07 16.61
CA ARG A 419 4.51 -25.06 17.11
C ARG A 419 4.24 -24.77 18.57
N ILE A 420 3.02 -24.33 18.86
CA ILE A 420 2.54 -24.18 20.22
C ILE A 420 2.14 -25.58 20.70
N SER A 421 2.72 -26.03 21.82
CA SER A 421 2.33 -27.30 22.44
C SER A 421 0.83 -27.27 22.74
N LEU A 422 0.13 -28.39 22.56
CA LEU A 422 -1.30 -28.50 22.90
C LEU A 422 -1.57 -28.03 24.34
N TRP A 423 -0.64 -28.31 25.26
CA TRP A 423 -0.74 -27.88 26.65
C TRP A 423 -0.68 -26.37 26.83
N ALA A 424 0.04 -25.64 25.98
CA ALA A 424 0.05 -24.18 26.02
C ALA A 424 -1.28 -23.56 25.58
N TYR A 425 -2.15 -24.33 24.91
CA TYR A 425 -3.52 -23.95 24.60
C TYR A 425 -4.52 -24.41 25.67
N LEU A 426 -4.45 -25.67 26.09
CA LEU A 426 -5.40 -26.27 27.04
C LEU A 426 -5.25 -25.74 28.47
N LEU A 427 -4.02 -25.46 28.92
CA LEU A 427 -3.76 -25.07 30.31
C LEU A 427 -4.39 -23.71 30.67
N PRO A 428 -4.26 -22.64 29.86
CA PRO A 428 -4.99 -21.39 30.11
C PRO A 428 -6.52 -21.57 30.14
N ILE A 429 -7.08 -22.43 29.28
CA ILE A 429 -8.52 -22.72 29.26
C ILE A 429 -8.93 -23.38 30.57
N ALA A 430 -8.23 -24.45 30.97
CA ALA A 430 -8.51 -25.17 32.22
C ALA A 430 -8.35 -24.28 33.46
N LEU A 431 -7.37 -23.37 33.47
CA LEU A 431 -7.16 -22.43 34.57
C LEU A 431 -8.29 -21.39 34.66
N LEU A 432 -8.74 -20.85 33.53
CA LEU A 432 -9.88 -19.93 33.49
C LEU A 432 -11.17 -20.61 33.92
N ASP A 433 -11.42 -21.81 33.41
CA ASP A 433 -12.59 -22.61 33.76
C ASP A 433 -12.61 -22.92 35.27
N ALA A 434 -11.50 -23.43 35.82
CA ALA A 434 -11.36 -23.68 37.25
C ALA A 434 -11.55 -22.40 38.08
N LEU A 435 -11.02 -21.27 37.63
CA LEU A 435 -11.17 -19.98 38.31
C LEU A 435 -12.64 -19.53 38.38
N PHE A 436 -13.38 -19.63 37.28
CA PHE A 436 -14.79 -19.24 37.25
C PHE A 436 -15.70 -20.21 38.00
N VAL A 437 -15.46 -21.52 37.87
CA VAL A 437 -16.17 -22.54 38.65
C VAL A 437 -15.92 -22.34 40.15
N ALA A 438 -14.67 -22.14 40.57
CA ALA A 438 -14.34 -21.87 41.97
C ALA A 438 -15.00 -20.58 42.48
N GLY A 439 -15.03 -19.53 41.65
CA GLY A 439 -15.74 -18.29 41.94
C GLY A 439 -17.23 -18.49 42.17
N LEU A 440 -17.90 -19.26 41.30
CA LEU A 440 -19.31 -19.62 41.45
C LEU A 440 -19.55 -20.44 42.74
N MET A 441 -18.69 -21.42 43.02
CA MET A 441 -18.81 -22.25 44.23
C MET A 441 -18.59 -21.46 45.51
N SER A 442 -17.76 -20.41 45.49
CA SER A 442 -17.58 -19.53 46.64
C SER A 442 -18.85 -18.74 46.98
N GLN A 443 -19.67 -18.37 45.98
CA GLN A 443 -20.96 -17.70 46.18
C GLN A 443 -22.07 -18.64 46.67
N MET A 444 -21.89 -19.96 46.51
CA MET A 444 -22.83 -20.98 46.97
C MET A 444 -22.52 -21.52 48.37
N HIS A 445 -21.39 -21.14 48.97
CA HIS A 445 -21.04 -21.47 50.37
C HIS A 445 -22.03 -20.79 51.32
N GLY A 446 -23.13 -21.48 51.64
CA GLY A 446 -24.21 -20.99 52.50
C GLY A 446 -25.62 -21.30 51.98
N VAL A 447 -25.76 -21.85 50.77
CA VAL A 447 -27.05 -22.30 50.23
C VAL A 447 -27.18 -23.80 50.43
N GLU A 448 -28.19 -24.24 51.18
CA GLU A 448 -28.51 -25.66 51.37
C GLU A 448 -29.18 -26.22 50.10
N LEU A 449 -28.37 -26.82 49.23
CA LEU A 449 -28.84 -27.51 48.03
C LEU A 449 -28.66 -29.03 48.15
N PRO A 450 -29.59 -29.84 47.62
CA PRO A 450 -29.39 -31.28 47.50
C PRO A 450 -28.12 -31.60 46.68
N GLN A 451 -27.34 -32.58 47.11
CA GLN A 451 -26.11 -33.02 46.42
C GLN A 451 -26.24 -33.24 44.90
N PRO A 452 -27.31 -33.87 44.36
CA PRO A 452 -27.42 -34.03 42.90
C PRO A 452 -27.61 -32.70 42.17
N VAL A 453 -28.27 -31.73 42.80
CA VAL A 453 -28.46 -30.38 42.24
C VAL A 453 -27.12 -29.64 42.24
N TYR A 454 -26.37 -29.71 43.33
CA TYR A 454 -25.04 -29.11 43.41
C TYR A 454 -24.08 -29.69 42.35
N ALA A 455 -24.04 -31.02 42.20
CA ALA A 455 -23.24 -31.68 41.17
C ALA A 455 -23.66 -31.29 39.74
N SER A 456 -24.97 -31.15 39.49
CA SER A 456 -25.49 -30.69 38.20
C SER A 456 -25.11 -29.24 37.90
N VAL A 457 -25.13 -28.36 38.90
CA VAL A 457 -24.69 -26.96 38.76
C VAL A 457 -23.19 -26.88 38.45
N VAL A 458 -22.35 -27.66 39.12
CA VAL A 458 -20.91 -27.74 38.83
C VAL A 458 -20.67 -28.25 37.41
N ALA A 459 -21.34 -29.33 37.01
CA ALA A 459 -21.20 -29.90 35.67
C ALA A 459 -21.63 -28.89 34.58
N LEU A 460 -22.74 -28.18 34.80
CA LEU A 460 -23.19 -27.13 33.87
C LEU A 460 -22.23 -25.94 33.87
N ALA A 461 -21.68 -25.56 35.02
CA ALA A 461 -20.71 -24.48 35.13
C ALA A 461 -19.43 -24.78 34.35
N ILE A 462 -18.93 -26.01 34.40
CA ILE A 462 -17.76 -26.45 33.60
C ILE A 462 -18.05 -26.33 32.10
N ILE A 463 -19.25 -26.69 31.65
CA ILE A 463 -19.62 -26.56 30.23
C ILE A 463 -19.67 -25.08 29.82
N VAL A 464 -20.33 -24.24 30.62
CA VAL A 464 -20.53 -22.82 30.31
C VAL A 464 -19.22 -22.04 30.41
N PHE A 465 -18.45 -22.23 31.47
CA PHE A 465 -17.17 -21.54 31.67
C PHE A 465 -16.05 -22.13 30.81
N GLY A 466 -16.14 -23.41 30.42
CA GLY A 466 -15.28 -23.99 29.39
C GLY A 466 -15.39 -23.26 28.06
N GLU A 467 -16.61 -22.99 27.59
CA GLU A 467 -16.85 -22.22 26.35
C GLU A 467 -16.31 -20.78 26.47
N LEU A 468 -16.51 -20.14 27.63
CA LEU A 468 -15.94 -18.82 27.92
C LEU A 468 -14.40 -18.84 27.90
N GLY A 469 -13.79 -19.86 28.52
CA GLY A 469 -12.35 -20.06 28.53
C GLY A 469 -11.79 -20.22 27.12
N ILE A 470 -12.45 -21.05 26.28
CA ILE A 470 -12.12 -21.21 24.86
C ILE A 470 -12.20 -19.88 24.14
N ALA A 471 -13.29 -19.12 24.31
CA ALA A 471 -13.48 -17.82 23.66
C ALA A 471 -12.41 -16.80 24.06
N LEU A 472 -12.09 -16.68 25.35
CA LEU A 472 -11.07 -15.75 25.85
C LEU A 472 -9.67 -16.13 25.39
N VAL A 473 -9.33 -17.42 25.41
CA VAL A 473 -8.01 -17.91 24.96
C VAL A 473 -7.88 -17.77 23.45
N ASN A 474 -8.92 -18.05 22.67
CA ASN A 474 -8.93 -17.81 21.23
C ASN A 474 -8.77 -16.32 20.91
N TRP A 475 -9.47 -15.44 21.63
CA TRP A 475 -9.32 -13.99 21.49
C TRP A 475 -7.90 -13.50 21.85
N ALA A 476 -7.34 -13.98 22.96
CA ALA A 476 -5.96 -13.65 23.33
C ALA A 476 -4.98 -14.18 22.28
N ALA A 477 -5.23 -15.36 21.72
CA ALA A 477 -4.41 -15.96 20.68
C ALA A 477 -4.40 -15.13 19.39
N THR A 478 -5.53 -14.54 18.97
CA THR A 478 -5.57 -13.67 17.77
C THR A 478 -4.81 -12.35 17.95
N ILE A 479 -4.62 -11.89 19.19
CA ILE A 479 -3.79 -10.71 19.49
C ILE A 479 -2.30 -11.06 19.47
N VAL A 480 -1.93 -12.24 19.98
CA VAL A 480 -0.53 -12.65 20.15
C VAL A 480 0.05 -13.23 18.86
N ILE A 481 -0.75 -14.02 18.14
CA ILE A 481 -0.37 -14.77 16.94
C ILE A 481 -0.89 -14.00 15.73
N GLY A 482 0.00 -13.25 15.08
CA GLY A 482 -0.32 -12.58 13.82
C GLY A 482 -0.55 -13.59 12.69
N PRO A 483 -1.48 -13.30 11.75
CA PRO A 483 -1.72 -14.15 10.59
C PRO A 483 -0.47 -14.23 9.72
N GLN A 484 -0.14 -15.42 9.23
CA GLN A 484 0.95 -15.63 8.28
C GLN A 484 0.37 -15.81 6.89
N ALA A 485 0.67 -14.89 5.99
CA ALA A 485 0.28 -15.01 4.59
C ALA A 485 1.10 -16.14 3.94
N LEU A 486 0.41 -17.06 3.25
CA LEU A 486 1.07 -18.10 2.49
C LEU A 486 1.85 -17.49 1.31
N PRO A 487 3.10 -17.91 1.06
CA PRO A 487 3.88 -17.43 -0.07
C PRO A 487 3.25 -17.90 -1.39
N ARG A 488 3.33 -17.09 -2.44
CA ARG A 488 2.69 -17.35 -3.73
C ARG A 488 3.59 -16.95 -4.89
N LEU A 489 3.50 -17.72 -5.98
CA LEU A 489 4.16 -17.42 -7.24
C LEU A 489 3.46 -16.26 -7.96
N ASP A 490 4.14 -15.67 -8.94
CA ASP A 490 3.59 -14.65 -9.82
C ASP A 490 2.97 -15.29 -11.06
N PHE A 491 1.65 -15.44 -11.04
CA PHE A 491 0.84 -15.90 -12.19
C PHE A 491 0.08 -14.73 -12.84
N SER A 492 0.60 -13.49 -12.74
CA SER A 492 -0.01 -12.33 -13.40
C SER A 492 -0.09 -12.48 -14.93
N GLY A 493 0.87 -13.18 -15.54
CA GLY A 493 0.86 -13.53 -16.96
C GLY A 493 0.00 -14.76 -17.34
N GLY A 494 -0.61 -15.42 -16.36
CA GLY A 494 -1.45 -16.62 -16.55
C GLY A 494 -0.97 -17.84 -15.78
N ILE A 495 -1.81 -18.87 -15.72
CA ILE A 495 -1.48 -20.15 -15.06
C ILE A 495 -0.54 -20.95 -15.97
N PRO A 496 0.60 -21.45 -15.50
CA PRO A 496 1.50 -22.27 -16.30
C PRO A 496 0.97 -23.70 -16.51
N THR A 497 1.50 -24.41 -17.49
CA THR A 497 1.03 -25.74 -17.90
C THR A 497 1.28 -26.84 -16.86
N ASP A 498 2.20 -26.64 -15.92
CA ASP A 498 2.47 -27.51 -14.77
C ASP A 498 1.53 -27.25 -13.58
N ALA A 499 0.74 -26.17 -13.63
CA ALA A 499 -0.22 -25.77 -12.60
C ALA A 499 -1.66 -25.71 -13.12
N ARG A 500 -1.99 -26.45 -14.19
CA ARG A 500 -3.34 -26.49 -14.77
C ARG A 500 -4.38 -26.74 -13.70
N THR A 501 -5.45 -25.96 -13.76
CA THR A 501 -6.46 -25.90 -12.70
C THR A 501 -7.85 -26.05 -13.30
N ILE A 502 -8.74 -26.72 -12.57
CA ILE A 502 -10.15 -26.81 -12.93
C ILE A 502 -11.02 -26.22 -11.82
N VAL A 503 -11.98 -25.39 -12.19
CA VAL A 503 -13.04 -24.89 -11.31
C VAL A 503 -14.25 -25.79 -11.46
N VAL A 504 -14.73 -26.34 -10.35
CA VAL A 504 -15.83 -27.31 -10.33
C VAL A 504 -16.95 -26.77 -9.47
N VAL A 505 -18.18 -26.83 -9.99
CA VAL A 505 -19.38 -26.40 -9.27
C VAL A 505 -20.28 -27.62 -9.05
N PRO A 506 -20.29 -28.20 -7.84
CA PRO A 506 -21.17 -29.32 -7.51
C PRO A 506 -22.62 -28.84 -7.38
N SER A 507 -23.50 -29.25 -8.30
CA SER A 507 -24.90 -28.79 -8.36
C SER A 507 -25.89 -29.93 -8.64
N MET A 508 -27.19 -29.69 -8.55
CA MET A 508 -28.22 -30.68 -8.91
C MET A 508 -29.03 -30.16 -10.10
N LEU A 509 -29.40 -31.04 -11.03
CA LEU A 509 -30.25 -30.70 -12.17
C LEU A 509 -31.72 -30.73 -11.71
N GLY A 510 -32.32 -29.55 -11.59
CA GLY A 510 -33.73 -29.41 -11.18
C GLY A 510 -34.67 -29.25 -12.37
N ASN A 511 -34.66 -28.06 -12.98
CA ASN A 511 -35.46 -27.73 -14.15
C ASN A 511 -34.64 -26.92 -15.16
N HIS A 512 -35.20 -26.65 -16.34
CA HIS A 512 -34.50 -25.94 -17.42
C HIS A 512 -34.03 -24.54 -16.99
N ALA A 513 -34.88 -23.76 -16.30
CA ALA A 513 -34.50 -22.42 -15.82
C ALA A 513 -33.35 -22.46 -14.78
N ALA A 514 -33.34 -23.46 -13.90
CA ALA A 514 -32.27 -23.65 -12.94
C ALA A 514 -30.96 -24.06 -13.63
N ILE A 515 -31.05 -24.91 -14.66
CA ILE A 515 -29.90 -25.28 -15.51
C ILE A 515 -29.33 -24.05 -16.20
N ASP A 516 -30.19 -23.23 -16.80
CA ASP A 516 -29.78 -22.00 -17.46
C ASP A 516 -29.07 -21.03 -16.50
N ALA A 517 -29.60 -20.85 -15.29
CA ALA A 517 -28.97 -20.03 -14.26
C ALA A 517 -27.61 -20.61 -13.79
N LEU A 518 -27.48 -21.94 -13.68
CA LEU A 518 -26.21 -22.59 -13.34
C LEU A 518 -25.15 -22.35 -14.42
N VAL A 519 -25.53 -22.46 -15.69
CA VAL A 519 -24.63 -22.26 -16.83
C VAL A 519 -24.24 -20.79 -16.96
N GLU A 520 -25.19 -19.86 -16.82
CA GLU A 520 -24.92 -18.42 -16.79
C GLU A 520 -23.96 -18.05 -15.65
N ALA A 521 -24.18 -18.59 -14.45
CA ALA A 521 -23.28 -18.36 -13.32
C ALA A 521 -21.89 -18.98 -13.56
N LEU A 522 -21.78 -20.09 -14.28
CA LEU A 522 -20.49 -20.67 -14.69
C LEU A 522 -19.77 -19.76 -15.69
N GLU A 523 -20.50 -19.22 -16.66
CA GLU A 523 -19.98 -18.26 -17.63
C GLU A 523 -19.45 -17.00 -16.94
N VAL A 524 -20.19 -16.41 -15.99
CA VAL A 524 -19.72 -15.24 -15.22
C VAL A 524 -18.40 -15.54 -14.50
N ARG A 525 -18.25 -16.73 -13.90
CA ARG A 525 -16.99 -17.14 -13.23
C ARG A 525 -15.84 -17.29 -14.23
N PHE A 526 -16.11 -17.82 -15.42
CA PHE A 526 -15.14 -17.89 -16.52
C PHE A 526 -14.72 -16.49 -16.99
N LEU A 527 -15.67 -15.58 -17.21
CA LEU A 527 -15.41 -14.20 -17.63
C LEU A 527 -14.54 -13.45 -16.63
N ALA A 528 -14.73 -13.69 -15.33
CA ALA A 528 -13.92 -13.13 -14.26
C ALA A 528 -12.50 -13.74 -14.19
N ASN A 529 -12.29 -14.96 -14.69
CA ASN A 529 -11.03 -15.71 -14.55
C ASN A 529 -10.59 -16.34 -15.88
N ARG A 530 -10.46 -15.53 -16.94
CA ARG A 530 -10.07 -16.03 -18.27
C ARG A 530 -8.60 -16.43 -18.31
N ASP A 531 -8.35 -17.73 -18.50
CA ASP A 531 -7.00 -18.28 -18.65
C ASP A 531 -7.01 -19.52 -19.58
N PRO A 532 -5.99 -19.74 -20.44
CA PRO A 532 -5.89 -20.95 -21.26
C PRO A 532 -5.74 -22.25 -20.45
N ASN A 533 -5.15 -22.18 -19.26
CA ASN A 533 -4.87 -23.31 -18.39
C ASN A 533 -5.87 -23.45 -17.23
N LEU A 534 -7.00 -22.72 -17.29
CA LEU A 534 -8.13 -22.85 -16.38
C LEU A 534 -9.35 -23.43 -17.10
N GLN A 535 -9.88 -24.54 -16.60
CA GLN A 535 -11.10 -25.18 -17.10
C GLN A 535 -12.25 -25.02 -16.09
N PHE A 536 -13.49 -25.18 -16.56
CA PHE A 536 -14.71 -25.04 -15.77
C PHE A 536 -15.61 -26.25 -15.94
N ALA A 537 -16.14 -26.81 -14.86
CA ALA A 537 -17.01 -27.99 -14.92
C ALA A 537 -18.21 -27.90 -13.98
N LEU A 538 -19.38 -28.32 -14.47
CA LEU A 538 -20.54 -28.64 -13.64
C LEU A 538 -20.46 -30.11 -13.24
N LEU A 539 -20.39 -30.37 -11.94
CA LEU A 539 -20.48 -31.74 -11.39
C LEU A 539 -21.91 -31.94 -10.88
N THR A 540 -22.70 -32.69 -11.63
CA THR A 540 -24.15 -32.71 -11.42
C THR A 540 -24.68 -34.08 -11.04
N ASP A 541 -25.69 -34.06 -10.18
CA ASP A 541 -26.56 -35.20 -9.87
C ASP A 541 -28.00 -34.82 -10.22
N PHE A 542 -28.89 -35.80 -10.28
CA PHE A 542 -30.32 -35.55 -10.23
C PHE A 542 -30.81 -35.17 -8.82
N LEU A 543 -32.03 -34.61 -8.75
CA LEU A 543 -32.79 -34.51 -7.51
C LEU A 543 -33.17 -35.90 -6.98
N ASP A 544 -33.35 -36.00 -5.66
CA ASP A 544 -33.77 -37.23 -4.99
C ASP A 544 -35.13 -37.71 -5.52
N ALA A 545 -35.27 -39.03 -5.73
CA ALA A 545 -36.47 -39.64 -6.30
C ALA A 545 -36.78 -41.00 -5.68
N ASP A 546 -38.02 -41.46 -5.84
CA ASP A 546 -38.44 -42.78 -5.38
C ASP A 546 -38.07 -43.89 -6.40
N GLU A 547 -37.70 -43.52 -7.63
CA GLU A 547 -37.23 -44.40 -8.70
C GLU A 547 -35.81 -44.02 -9.16
N GLU A 548 -35.07 -44.98 -9.74
CA GLU A 548 -33.71 -44.76 -10.23
C GLU A 548 -33.66 -43.74 -11.38
N ASN A 549 -34.60 -43.87 -12.33
CA ASN A 549 -34.71 -43.03 -13.53
C ASN A 549 -36.14 -42.48 -13.65
N LEU A 550 -36.27 -41.18 -13.83
CA LEU A 550 -37.54 -40.49 -14.12
C LEU A 550 -37.64 -40.15 -15.61
N PRO A 551 -38.85 -40.08 -16.19
CA PRO A 551 -39.03 -39.76 -17.62
C PRO A 551 -38.42 -38.41 -18.06
N THR A 552 -38.29 -37.45 -17.14
CA THR A 552 -37.75 -36.11 -17.42
C THR A 552 -36.23 -36.03 -17.40
N ASP A 553 -35.54 -37.05 -16.86
CA ASP A 553 -34.11 -37.00 -16.57
C ASP A 553 -33.25 -36.83 -17.84
N ALA A 554 -33.57 -37.58 -18.89
CA ALA A 554 -32.85 -37.52 -20.15
C ALA A 554 -32.94 -36.12 -20.80
N ALA A 555 -34.10 -35.48 -20.69
CA ALA A 555 -34.31 -34.12 -21.21
C ALA A 555 -33.48 -33.08 -20.43
N LEU A 556 -33.38 -33.22 -19.09
CA LEU A 556 -32.57 -32.31 -18.26
C LEU A 556 -31.07 -32.43 -18.58
N VAL A 557 -30.56 -33.65 -18.72
CA VAL A 557 -29.14 -33.88 -19.07
C VAL A 557 -28.84 -33.37 -20.48
N ALA A 558 -29.72 -33.65 -21.45
CA ALA A 558 -29.56 -33.18 -22.83
C ALA A 558 -29.58 -31.64 -22.91
N HIS A 559 -30.46 -30.98 -22.15
CA HIS A 559 -30.52 -29.53 -22.09
C HIS A 559 -29.23 -28.94 -21.48
N ALA A 560 -28.76 -29.48 -20.35
CA ALA A 560 -27.52 -29.04 -19.73
C ALA A 560 -26.30 -29.23 -20.66
N ALA A 561 -26.22 -30.36 -21.37
CA ALA A 561 -25.18 -30.64 -22.35
C ALA A 561 -25.20 -29.61 -23.48
N GLN A 562 -26.37 -29.37 -24.09
CA GLN A 562 -26.53 -28.37 -25.15
C GLN A 562 -26.09 -26.97 -24.71
N ARG A 563 -26.38 -26.58 -23.47
CA ARG A 563 -25.97 -25.27 -22.93
C ARG A 563 -24.46 -25.17 -22.75
N ILE A 564 -23.79 -26.24 -22.32
CA ILE A 564 -22.33 -26.31 -22.16
C ILE A 564 -21.64 -26.34 -23.53
N ASP A 565 -22.16 -27.10 -24.49
CA ASP A 565 -21.60 -27.18 -25.83
C ASP A 565 -21.66 -25.80 -26.52
N ARG A 566 -22.77 -25.06 -26.37
CA ARG A 566 -22.86 -23.66 -26.85
C ARG A 566 -21.82 -22.73 -26.23
N LEU A 567 -21.47 -22.90 -24.96
CA LEU A 567 -20.40 -22.11 -24.34
C LEU A 567 -19.03 -22.47 -24.95
N ASN A 568 -18.77 -23.74 -25.21
CA ASN A 568 -17.54 -24.17 -25.88
C ASN A 568 -17.47 -23.66 -27.32
N GLU A 569 -18.57 -23.71 -28.09
CA GLU A 569 -18.64 -23.12 -29.43
C GLU A 569 -18.30 -21.62 -29.42
N HIS A 570 -18.77 -20.88 -28.41
CA HIS A 570 -18.55 -19.44 -28.32
C HIS A 570 -17.14 -19.06 -27.83
N TYR A 571 -16.58 -19.78 -26.85
CA TYR A 571 -15.34 -19.40 -26.16
C TYR A 571 -14.13 -20.30 -26.46
N ALA A 572 -14.32 -21.41 -27.18
CA ALA A 572 -13.29 -22.41 -27.46
C ALA A 572 -13.31 -22.93 -28.91
N PRO A 573 -13.31 -22.05 -29.95
CA PRO A 573 -13.36 -22.49 -31.35
C PRO A 573 -12.12 -23.30 -31.77
N ASP A 574 -10.98 -23.14 -31.07
CA ASP A 574 -9.67 -23.72 -31.43
C ASP A 574 -9.42 -25.13 -30.85
N SER A 575 -10.49 -25.94 -30.65
CA SER A 575 -10.44 -27.38 -30.31
C SER A 575 -10.02 -27.79 -28.87
N ARG A 576 -9.99 -26.88 -27.89
CA ARG A 576 -9.84 -27.26 -26.47
C ARG A 576 -11.05 -26.81 -25.67
N ASP A 577 -11.93 -27.76 -25.35
CA ASP A 577 -13.10 -27.50 -24.53
C ASP A 577 -12.69 -26.84 -23.19
N ARG A 578 -13.40 -25.77 -22.85
CA ARG A 578 -13.19 -24.99 -21.63
C ARG A 578 -14.22 -25.32 -20.57
N PHE A 579 -15.40 -25.75 -21.01
CA PHE A 579 -16.56 -26.07 -20.18
C PHE A 579 -16.87 -27.56 -20.28
N PHE A 580 -17.21 -28.16 -19.13
CA PHE A 580 -17.51 -29.59 -19.04
C PHE A 580 -18.79 -29.81 -18.24
N LEU A 581 -19.57 -30.81 -18.65
CA LEU A 581 -20.66 -31.36 -17.84
C LEU A 581 -20.27 -32.77 -17.43
N LEU A 582 -20.21 -33.03 -16.12
CA LEU A 582 -19.94 -34.34 -15.56
C LEU A 582 -21.15 -34.76 -14.72
N HIS A 583 -22.00 -35.61 -15.29
CA HIS A 583 -23.27 -35.99 -14.70
C HIS A 583 -23.27 -37.42 -14.17
N ARG A 584 -23.72 -37.62 -12.92
CA ARG A 584 -23.73 -38.92 -12.23
C ARG A 584 -25.14 -39.48 -12.06
N PRO A 585 -25.32 -40.82 -12.06
CA PRO A 585 -26.61 -41.45 -11.82
C PRO A 585 -27.03 -41.39 -10.34
N ARG A 586 -28.33 -41.60 -10.07
CA ARG A 586 -28.82 -41.86 -8.70
C ARG A 586 -28.36 -43.25 -8.23
N ARG A 587 -28.22 -43.44 -6.92
CA ARG A 587 -27.98 -44.75 -6.29
C ARG A 587 -28.97 -44.95 -5.15
N TRP A 588 -29.44 -46.18 -4.98
CA TRP A 588 -30.32 -46.54 -3.89
C TRP A 588 -29.64 -46.32 -2.53
N ASN A 589 -30.29 -45.56 -1.64
CA ASN A 589 -29.85 -45.40 -0.26
C ASN A 589 -30.83 -46.13 0.68
N PRO A 590 -30.41 -47.24 1.30
CA PRO A 590 -31.28 -48.04 2.16
C PRO A 590 -31.69 -47.32 3.46
N ARG A 591 -30.95 -46.28 3.89
CA ARG A 591 -31.27 -45.52 5.12
C ARG A 591 -32.36 -44.47 4.89
N GLU A 592 -32.40 -43.90 3.69
CA GLU A 592 -33.37 -42.86 3.31
C GLU A 592 -34.55 -43.43 2.50
N GLY A 593 -34.45 -44.68 2.05
CA GLY A 593 -35.48 -45.35 1.25
C GLY A 593 -35.70 -44.69 -0.12
N ARG A 594 -34.66 -44.03 -0.66
CA ARG A 594 -34.73 -43.22 -1.88
C ARG A 594 -33.51 -43.38 -2.77
N TRP A 595 -33.69 -43.08 -4.05
CA TRP A 595 -32.62 -42.95 -5.03
C TRP A 595 -32.06 -41.54 -5.00
N LEU A 596 -30.77 -41.41 -4.70
CA LEU A 596 -30.10 -40.12 -4.52
C LEU A 596 -28.65 -40.13 -5.01
N GLY A 597 -28.09 -38.95 -5.21
CA GLY A 597 -26.68 -38.79 -5.60
C GLY A 597 -25.74 -39.27 -4.49
N TYR A 598 -24.83 -40.20 -4.82
CA TYR A 598 -23.88 -40.74 -3.84
C TYR A 598 -23.01 -39.64 -3.21
N GLU A 599 -23.12 -39.47 -1.88
CA GLU A 599 -22.45 -38.45 -1.07
C GLU A 599 -22.46 -37.05 -1.71
N ARG A 600 -23.65 -36.47 -1.95
CA ARG A 600 -23.97 -35.16 -2.57
C ARG A 600 -22.81 -34.22 -2.96
N LYS A 601 -21.93 -33.78 -2.04
CA LYS A 601 -20.74 -32.97 -2.34
C LYS A 601 -19.44 -33.78 -2.41
N ARG A 602 -19.13 -34.56 -1.37
CA ARG A 602 -17.87 -35.34 -1.27
C ARG A 602 -17.73 -36.35 -2.41
N GLY A 603 -18.79 -37.10 -2.68
CA GLY A 603 -18.81 -38.13 -3.72
C GLY A 603 -18.58 -37.56 -5.12
N LYS A 604 -19.07 -36.34 -5.41
CA LYS A 604 -18.81 -35.66 -6.69
C LYS A 604 -17.32 -35.42 -6.91
N LEU A 605 -16.67 -34.85 -5.89
CA LEU A 605 -15.24 -34.56 -5.93
C LEU A 605 -14.40 -35.84 -5.96
N VAL A 606 -14.81 -36.90 -5.27
CA VAL A 606 -14.16 -38.21 -5.36
C VAL A 606 -14.25 -38.77 -6.78
N ALA A 607 -15.44 -38.80 -7.38
CA ALA A 607 -15.62 -39.28 -8.76
C ALA A 607 -14.80 -38.47 -9.76
N LEU A 608 -14.74 -37.15 -9.60
CA LEU A 608 -13.88 -36.29 -10.42
C LEU A 608 -12.39 -36.62 -10.23
N ASN A 609 -11.92 -36.77 -8.99
CA ASN A 609 -10.52 -37.09 -8.73
C ASN A 609 -10.13 -38.44 -9.34
N GLU A 610 -11.03 -39.42 -9.36
CA GLU A 610 -10.83 -40.67 -10.08
C GLU A 610 -10.70 -40.41 -11.59
N LEU A 611 -11.61 -39.62 -12.17
CA LEU A 611 -11.60 -39.23 -13.60
C LEU A 611 -10.29 -38.56 -14.01
N LEU A 612 -9.84 -37.57 -13.23
CA LEU A 612 -8.59 -36.84 -13.48
C LEU A 612 -7.35 -37.74 -13.38
N ARG A 613 -7.44 -38.87 -12.67
CA ARG A 613 -6.38 -39.88 -12.58
C ARG A 613 -6.46 -40.94 -13.68
N GLY A 614 -7.37 -40.78 -14.65
CA GLY A 614 -7.55 -41.69 -15.79
C GLY A 614 -8.39 -42.93 -15.50
N ARG A 615 -9.15 -42.95 -14.40
CA ARG A 615 -10.04 -44.05 -13.98
C ARG A 615 -11.43 -43.50 -13.65
N GLY A 616 -12.47 -44.30 -13.44
CA GLY A 616 -13.74 -43.73 -12.93
C GLY A 616 -14.65 -43.07 -13.97
N ARG A 617 -14.40 -43.20 -15.28
CA ARG A 617 -15.32 -42.71 -16.33
C ARG A 617 -16.70 -43.35 -16.22
N GLU A 618 -16.75 -44.60 -15.78
CA GLU A 618 -17.95 -45.39 -15.53
C GLU A 618 -18.82 -44.85 -14.38
N GLN A 619 -18.30 -43.95 -13.55
CA GLN A 619 -19.06 -43.31 -12.47
C GLN A 619 -20.00 -42.21 -12.97
N PHE A 620 -19.84 -41.79 -14.22
CA PHE A 620 -20.64 -40.76 -14.86
C PHE A 620 -21.59 -41.38 -15.88
N LEU A 621 -22.87 -41.02 -15.76
CA LEU A 621 -23.90 -41.40 -16.72
C LEU A 621 -23.71 -40.65 -18.04
N TYR A 622 -23.26 -39.39 -17.97
CA TYR A 622 -23.05 -38.55 -19.14
C TYR A 622 -21.88 -37.57 -18.92
N ILE A 623 -21.08 -37.38 -19.96
CA ILE A 623 -19.97 -36.41 -20.00
C ILE A 623 -20.08 -35.60 -21.29
N SER A 624 -20.16 -34.26 -21.18
CA SER A 624 -19.96 -33.33 -22.31
C SER A 624 -18.61 -32.62 -22.17
N GLY A 625 -17.93 -32.47 -23.31
CA GLY A 625 -16.54 -32.01 -23.44
C GLY A 625 -15.51 -33.14 -23.58
N ASN A 626 -14.38 -32.85 -24.21
CA ASN A 626 -13.28 -33.77 -24.45
C ASN A 626 -12.44 -33.97 -23.17
N VAL A 627 -12.65 -35.10 -22.49
CA VAL A 627 -11.93 -35.48 -21.25
C VAL A 627 -10.42 -35.56 -21.45
N GLU A 628 -9.91 -35.85 -22.65
CA GLU A 628 -8.46 -35.88 -22.90
C GLU A 628 -7.81 -34.51 -22.69
N SER A 629 -8.57 -33.43 -22.93
CA SER A 629 -8.10 -32.08 -22.66
C SER A 629 -7.92 -31.79 -21.17
N LEU A 630 -8.53 -32.59 -20.27
CA LEU A 630 -8.39 -32.51 -18.81
C LEU A 630 -7.09 -33.17 -18.29
N GLY A 631 -6.22 -33.65 -19.18
CA GLY A 631 -4.93 -34.22 -18.80
C GLY A 631 -4.03 -33.25 -18.02
N ASN A 632 -3.32 -33.75 -17.01
CA ASN A 632 -2.37 -33.01 -16.18
C ASN A 632 -2.98 -31.85 -15.36
N ILE A 633 -4.25 -31.94 -14.95
CA ILE A 633 -4.80 -31.02 -13.94
C ILE A 633 -4.10 -31.27 -12.60
N GLN A 634 -3.49 -30.22 -12.08
CA GLN A 634 -2.73 -30.24 -10.83
C GLN A 634 -3.58 -29.76 -9.63
N TYR A 635 -4.52 -28.84 -9.86
CA TYR A 635 -5.36 -28.26 -8.80
C TYR A 635 -6.84 -28.27 -9.16
N VAL A 636 -7.68 -28.49 -8.14
CA VAL A 636 -9.15 -28.45 -8.25
C VAL A 636 -9.67 -27.37 -7.31
N ILE A 637 -10.41 -26.41 -7.85
CA ILE A 637 -11.12 -25.38 -7.09
C ILE A 637 -12.59 -25.78 -7.04
N SER A 638 -13.06 -26.24 -5.89
CA SER A 638 -14.49 -26.53 -5.69
C SER A 638 -15.23 -25.30 -5.18
N LEU A 639 -16.30 -24.90 -5.85
CA LEU A 639 -17.17 -23.80 -5.46
C LEU A 639 -18.58 -24.30 -5.20
N ASP A 640 -19.24 -23.79 -4.18
CA ASP A 640 -20.69 -24.00 -4.04
C ASP A 640 -21.44 -23.22 -5.13
N THR A 641 -22.66 -23.65 -5.45
CA THR A 641 -23.53 -23.01 -6.45
C THR A 641 -23.67 -21.50 -6.24
N ASP A 642 -23.72 -21.05 -4.98
CA ASP A 642 -23.92 -19.64 -4.62
C ASP A 642 -22.60 -18.88 -4.37
N THR A 643 -21.45 -19.56 -4.47
CA THR A 643 -20.14 -18.94 -4.28
C THR A 643 -19.71 -18.21 -5.55
N GLN A 644 -19.41 -16.93 -5.41
CA GLN A 644 -18.80 -16.11 -6.45
C GLN A 644 -17.29 -16.32 -6.46
N LEU A 645 -16.69 -16.26 -7.64
CA LEU A 645 -15.25 -16.31 -7.81
C LEU A 645 -14.79 -14.93 -8.29
N PRO A 646 -14.17 -14.11 -7.42
CA PRO A 646 -13.70 -12.78 -7.81
C PRO A 646 -12.72 -12.84 -8.98
N ARG A 647 -12.51 -11.69 -9.61
CA ARG A 647 -11.59 -11.55 -10.73
C ARG A 647 -10.19 -12.00 -10.34
N ASP A 648 -9.57 -12.83 -11.19
CA ASP A 648 -8.21 -13.38 -11.05
C ASP A 648 -7.95 -14.21 -9.77
N ALA A 649 -8.98 -14.51 -8.96
CA ALA A 649 -8.85 -15.28 -7.73
C ALA A 649 -8.36 -16.72 -7.97
N ALA A 650 -8.80 -17.37 -9.05
CA ALA A 650 -8.37 -18.73 -9.39
C ALA A 650 -6.85 -18.82 -9.56
N ARG A 651 -6.26 -17.82 -10.26
CA ARG A 651 -4.81 -17.73 -10.46
C ARG A 651 -4.08 -17.57 -9.13
N GLY A 652 -4.60 -16.72 -8.24
CA GLY A 652 -4.04 -16.52 -6.91
C GLY A 652 -4.03 -17.79 -6.05
N LEU A 653 -5.11 -18.57 -6.08
CA LEU A 653 -5.21 -19.84 -5.36
C LEU A 653 -4.21 -20.88 -5.91
N ALA A 654 -4.16 -21.05 -7.23
CA ALA A 654 -3.22 -21.95 -7.89
C ALA A 654 -1.76 -21.54 -7.61
N ALA A 655 -1.44 -20.25 -7.72
CA ALA A 655 -0.11 -19.69 -7.45
C ALA A 655 0.34 -19.90 -6.00
N THR A 656 -0.60 -19.93 -5.06
CA THR A 656 -0.32 -20.19 -3.65
C THR A 656 0.07 -21.65 -3.44
N LEU A 657 -0.73 -22.60 -3.91
CA LEU A 657 -0.41 -24.03 -3.75
C LEU A 657 0.81 -24.48 -4.58
N ALA A 658 1.08 -23.82 -5.70
CA ALA A 658 2.26 -24.08 -6.52
C ALA A 658 3.58 -23.66 -5.87
N HIS A 659 3.54 -22.78 -4.86
CA HIS A 659 4.75 -22.39 -4.15
C HIS A 659 5.37 -23.58 -3.41
N PRO A 660 6.69 -23.86 -3.53
CA PRO A 660 7.29 -25.08 -2.97
C PRO A 660 7.15 -25.25 -1.46
N LEU A 661 7.12 -24.14 -0.70
CA LEU A 661 6.86 -24.18 0.75
C LEU A 661 5.43 -24.64 1.11
N ASN A 662 4.47 -24.49 0.20
CA ASN A 662 3.08 -24.90 0.39
C ASN A 662 2.80 -26.29 -0.19
N ARG A 663 3.71 -26.85 -0.98
CA ARG A 663 3.50 -28.14 -1.66
C ARG A 663 3.38 -29.28 -0.64
N ALA A 664 2.26 -30.01 -0.70
CA ALA A 664 2.02 -31.15 0.16
C ALA A 664 3.07 -32.26 -0.04
N ARG A 665 3.66 -32.74 1.05
CA ARG A 665 4.49 -33.95 1.07
C ARG A 665 3.82 -35.04 1.87
N LEU A 666 3.66 -36.20 1.25
CA LEU A 666 3.05 -37.37 1.86
C LEU A 666 4.14 -38.28 2.44
N ASP A 667 3.94 -38.72 3.68
CA ASP A 667 4.72 -39.81 4.26
C ASP A 667 4.16 -41.13 3.72
N SER A 668 4.95 -41.85 2.93
CA SER A 668 4.55 -43.10 2.27
C SER A 668 4.15 -44.19 3.26
N ARG A 669 4.70 -44.18 4.49
CA ARG A 669 4.37 -45.17 5.53
C ARG A 669 3.10 -44.81 6.28
N ARG A 670 2.91 -43.53 6.59
CA ARG A 670 1.78 -43.05 7.41
C ARG A 670 0.58 -42.58 6.60
N GLN A 671 0.70 -42.51 5.26
CA GLN A 671 -0.34 -42.04 4.33
C GLN A 671 -0.95 -40.69 4.77
N ARG A 672 -0.10 -39.79 5.28
CA ARG A 672 -0.52 -38.47 5.78
C ARG A 672 0.40 -37.38 5.26
N VAL A 673 -0.14 -36.17 5.15
CA VAL A 673 0.64 -34.97 4.82
C VAL A 673 1.54 -34.63 6.01
N VAL A 674 2.84 -34.54 5.78
CA VAL A 674 3.85 -34.17 6.80
C VAL A 674 4.37 -32.74 6.65
N ARG A 675 4.24 -32.15 5.45
CA ARG A 675 4.63 -30.76 5.14
C ARG A 675 3.70 -30.19 4.07
N GLY A 676 3.50 -28.88 4.06
CA GLY A 676 2.67 -28.17 3.09
C GLY A 676 1.18 -28.43 3.27
N TYR A 677 0.40 -28.12 2.25
CA TYR A 677 -1.06 -28.11 2.29
C TYR A 677 -1.63 -28.87 1.10
N ALA A 678 -2.48 -29.85 1.36
CA ALA A 678 -3.26 -30.53 0.32
C ALA A 678 -4.58 -29.81 0.02
N ILE A 679 -5.08 -29.01 0.96
CA ILE A 679 -6.32 -28.25 0.89
C ILE A 679 -6.01 -26.81 1.26
N LEU A 680 -6.43 -25.88 0.41
CA LEU A 680 -6.38 -24.44 0.68
C LEU A 680 -7.82 -23.94 0.84
N GLN A 681 -8.14 -23.38 2.00
CA GLN A 681 -9.43 -22.72 2.24
C GLN A 681 -9.20 -21.20 2.29
N PRO A 682 -9.61 -20.44 1.27
CA PRO A 682 -9.56 -18.99 1.33
C PRO A 682 -10.63 -18.45 2.29
N THR A 683 -10.42 -17.24 2.78
CA THR A 683 -11.45 -16.49 3.50
C THR A 683 -12.61 -16.18 2.55
N VAL A 684 -13.84 -16.44 2.98
CA VAL A 684 -15.05 -16.17 2.20
C VAL A 684 -15.76 -14.94 2.77
N GLY A 685 -15.99 -13.92 1.95
CA GLY A 685 -16.73 -12.72 2.33
C GLY A 685 -18.23 -12.83 2.02
N ALA A 686 -19.07 -12.16 2.80
CA ALA A 686 -20.49 -12.00 2.46
C ALA A 686 -20.65 -10.93 1.37
N SER A 687 -21.41 -11.23 0.31
CA SER A 687 -21.72 -10.24 -0.71
C SER A 687 -22.75 -9.22 -0.18
N MET A 688 -22.51 -7.93 -0.44
CA MET A 688 -23.43 -6.85 -0.01
C MET A 688 -24.68 -6.73 -0.90
N SER A 689 -24.82 -7.54 -1.95
CA SER A 689 -25.80 -7.36 -3.03
C SER A 689 -27.09 -8.17 -2.90
N GLY A 690 -27.28 -8.95 -1.84
CA GLY A 690 -28.53 -9.71 -1.61
C GLY A 690 -29.69 -8.84 -1.12
N ARG A 691 -30.77 -8.74 -1.91
CA ARG A 691 -32.08 -8.21 -1.47
C ARG A 691 -32.61 -9.11 -0.34
N GLN A 692 -32.55 -8.61 0.90
CA GLN A 692 -32.98 -9.18 2.20
C GLN A 692 -31.83 -9.59 3.14
N ALA A 693 -31.12 -8.60 3.68
CA ALA A 693 -30.25 -8.80 4.83
C ALA A 693 -31.09 -9.14 6.08
N SER A 694 -31.11 -10.42 6.47
CA SER A 694 -31.66 -10.87 7.75
C SER A 694 -31.04 -10.06 8.90
N ARG A 695 -31.72 -9.99 10.06
CA ARG A 695 -31.16 -9.31 11.25
C ARG A 695 -29.79 -9.88 11.63
N TYR A 696 -29.59 -11.18 11.44
CA TYR A 696 -28.30 -11.85 11.61
C TYR A 696 -27.24 -11.32 10.66
N ALA A 697 -27.52 -11.24 9.35
CA ALA A 697 -26.59 -10.68 8.36
C ALA A 697 -26.20 -9.22 8.65
N ARG A 698 -27.10 -8.42 9.26
CA ARG A 698 -26.78 -7.04 9.68
C ARG A 698 -25.91 -6.95 10.93
N MET A 699 -25.99 -7.89 11.86
CA MET A 699 -25.15 -7.91 13.06
C MET A 699 -23.74 -8.45 12.79
N PHE A 700 -23.59 -9.34 11.80
CA PHE A 700 -22.33 -10.04 11.50
C PHE A 700 -21.68 -9.65 10.15
N GLY A 701 -22.33 -8.79 9.34
CA GLY A 701 -21.90 -8.44 7.98
C GLY A 701 -20.79 -7.39 7.86
N SER A 702 -20.00 -7.15 8.92
CA SER A 702 -19.04 -6.04 8.96
C SER A 702 -17.63 -6.36 8.46
N GLU A 703 -17.33 -7.58 8.03
CA GLU A 703 -16.02 -7.91 7.46
C GLU A 703 -16.17 -8.38 6.02
N PRO A 704 -15.89 -7.52 5.03
CA PRO A 704 -15.72 -7.98 3.66
C PRO A 704 -14.50 -8.91 3.62
N GLY A 705 -14.75 -10.20 3.40
CA GLY A 705 -13.73 -11.15 2.97
C GLY A 705 -13.29 -10.85 1.53
N ILE A 706 -12.12 -11.39 1.16
CA ILE A 706 -11.32 -11.12 -0.05
C ILE A 706 -12.15 -10.97 -1.33
#